data_AF-A0A819AJ11-F1
#
_entry.id   AF-A0A819AJ11-F1
#
_cell.length_a   1.000
_cell.length_b   1.000
_cell.length_c   1.000
_cell.angle_alpha   90.00
_cell.angle_beta   90.00
_cell.angle_gamma   90.00
#
_symmetry.space_group_name_H-M   'P 1'
#
loop_
_entity.id
_entity.type
_entity.pdbx_description
1 polymer ?
#
loop_
_entity_poly.entity_id
_entity_poly.type
_entity_poly.pdbx_seq_one_letter_code
_entity_poly.pdbx_strand_id
1 'polypeptide(L)'
;MESSLTSSFLKIGDTIALYAEGSVCGFISTLGLVDDRCVVQPDSGDLQKPPKKFRDCLFRICPSHRYSAQAQYWSAVKNSNNIRDIKKLQTAADIEKRQNEAEARKQTGTVIKYGDTVVQLLHIKSNKYITVNKRLPAILEKNAMRVSLDVSGTEGSWFQIEPYYKLRAKGERVVVGDKVVLMPYSGGQPLHVSELELPDNPGSKEVNSHLQTSWKIVLSMSCHEATNEVLKSGDIVRLFHAEQEKFLTCDNYRKKSVVFLRATGRASATSATSSNALWEVEVVQQDPCRGGIGHWSSLFRFKHLATGQYLAAEVDNDQTFDATRQKLRGPLSTPVFALIPIPHAYDISSIFELDPTTITRNEDAVAWGSYVRLQHICTNTWVHSTNIKLDPDDDNVRFKIGCALMKEDKEAFQIVHVSPDEVRDLDFANDAAHYFDTTVSKWEKLGIMHVNANDRKQAISLLSDIVYFLACQENNGSDAFDVQILKANRERQKLIREQNILKQLFRMLRLMKPRLEFERSNMKSIKGSDSHPPNSPTMLNNDLYILSQQQQQDSDIRHSTFSYQVKTICRLCYRILKHCQQEYRKNQETIAKEFSFMQSQIGCDILAEDTITALLHNNKKLLEKHITEKEIDTFVRLLREKRDCKFLEYLSDLCVSSNQAIARTQEMICKSVLEKNADILIRTKLEERACIEDMILDDNTSSPTGVSNKNMLKEVILTWDGKSESIEYMAGVARFQVSHPRREEFKNILEYYRYQLNLFSSMCFDRQYLAIDNLSTELTIELILTCIKSENLPADLRAAFCALMIHIHVNRDPQEEVTRIKYARLWNQVKPTISLYEYDQTINGSLEPTDKNENKLKFESTMKFVEDYLNTVVEQPNSFADREQNKLTHEVVNLARRLIFFGFYSFEDLLKLTRTLLGILDTSKISPKHRTNPHLERAPSIILANSKSSKYETVITPNLYSTADPTKEQQADTLDDLAYETKMNIIAILEFILDIRLDFRISRLISIFRSKFGSLEPLTNLIQIFDIECIFDSNEPNLDLDDTKGKTFLKVLLNLVMHDYQPLVSRALSLIFRHFNQRKETLKHLNQVQLLVSETDIKNYKQIKIDLDQLRLFVEKSELWVYKKGKDGMLTNANETETNVDHEDRKEEELEMKKLATSSGFADTEWDSGGPIISEESSYRYTSIFQ
;
A
#
# COMPACT_ATOMS: atom_id res chain seq x y z
N MET A 1 -36.79 20.83 50.12
CA MET A 1 -38.06 20.26 49.63
C MET A 1 -37.72 19.07 48.78
N GLU A 2 -38.13 17.89 49.23
CA GLU A 2 -37.95 16.59 48.57
C GLU A 2 -38.73 16.57 47.26
N SER A 3 -38.04 16.66 46.12
CA SER A 3 -38.64 16.42 44.81
C SER A 3 -38.14 15.09 44.25
N SER A 4 -38.97 14.06 44.41
CA SER A 4 -39.09 12.87 43.56
C SER A 4 -37.83 12.05 43.26
N LEU A 5 -37.38 11.25 44.23
CA LEU A 5 -36.77 9.94 43.94
C LEU A 5 -37.88 8.97 43.51
N THR A 6 -38.37 9.09 42.28
CA THR A 6 -39.16 8.00 41.69
C THR A 6 -38.21 6.85 41.42
N SER A 7 -38.26 5.82 42.27
CA SER A 7 -37.53 4.57 42.09
C SER A 7 -37.88 3.94 40.74
N SER A 8 -36.98 4.09 39.76
CA SER A 8 -37.16 3.53 38.43
C SER A 8 -36.93 2.02 38.44
N PHE A 9 -37.77 1.29 37.70
CA PHE A 9 -37.54 -0.14 37.44
C PHE A 9 -36.42 -0.32 36.43
N LEU A 10 -35.63 -1.37 36.63
CA LEU A 10 -34.54 -1.75 35.72
C LEU A 10 -35.09 -2.38 34.44
N LYS A 11 -34.58 -1.96 33.28
CA LYS A 11 -35.03 -2.40 31.96
C LYS A 11 -33.88 -3.00 31.13
N ILE A 12 -34.24 -3.85 30.16
CA ILE A 12 -33.31 -4.32 29.14
C ILE A 12 -32.89 -3.14 28.25
N GLY A 13 -31.58 -2.98 28.05
CA GLY A 13 -30.98 -1.86 27.34
C GLY A 13 -30.49 -0.71 28.24
N ASP A 14 -30.80 -0.73 29.53
CA ASP A 14 -30.23 0.23 30.49
C ASP A 14 -28.71 0.03 30.59
N THR A 15 -27.99 1.13 30.78
CA THR A 15 -26.55 1.14 31.08
C THR A 15 -26.36 1.35 32.58
N ILE A 16 -25.68 0.40 33.22
CA ILE A 16 -25.51 0.32 34.66
C ILE A 16 -24.03 0.21 35.05
N ALA A 17 -23.72 0.55 36.29
CA ALA A 17 -22.47 0.18 36.96
C ALA A 17 -22.78 -0.78 38.12
N LEU A 18 -21.92 -1.78 38.30
CA LEU A 18 -22.05 -2.78 39.36
C LEU A 18 -21.04 -2.47 40.47
N TYR A 19 -21.55 -2.17 41.66
CA TYR A 19 -20.73 -1.91 42.84
C TYR A 19 -20.80 -3.10 43.81
N ALA A 20 -19.66 -3.72 44.09
CA ALA A 20 -19.55 -4.78 45.09
C ALA A 20 -19.65 -4.18 46.50
N GLU A 21 -20.44 -4.80 47.36
CA GLU A 21 -20.48 -4.51 48.80
C GLU A 21 -20.31 -5.82 49.57
N GLY A 22 -19.37 -5.85 50.52
CA GLY A 22 -19.01 -7.07 51.26
C GLY A 22 -17.58 -7.00 51.81
N SER A 23 -16.84 -8.10 51.69
CA SER A 23 -15.41 -8.18 52.07
C SER A 23 -14.54 -7.20 51.28
N VAL A 24 -14.88 -6.98 50.02
CA VAL A 24 -14.24 -6.02 49.13
C VAL A 24 -15.32 -5.11 48.56
N CYS A 25 -15.13 -3.80 48.69
CA CYS A 25 -16.03 -2.80 48.13
C CYS A 25 -15.39 -2.12 46.92
N GLY A 26 -16.14 -1.92 45.84
CA GLY A 26 -15.62 -1.28 44.63
C GLY A 26 -16.41 -1.62 43.36
N PHE A 27 -16.19 -0.87 42.28
CA PHE A 27 -16.81 -1.14 40.99
C PHE A 27 -16.12 -2.28 40.24
N ILE A 28 -16.89 -3.06 39.49
CA ILE A 28 -16.31 -3.96 38.48
C ILE A 28 -15.70 -3.11 37.36
N SER A 29 -14.46 -3.38 37.00
CA SER A 29 -13.72 -2.76 35.91
C SER A 29 -13.01 -3.82 35.07
N THR A 30 -12.56 -3.43 33.88
CA THR A 30 -11.67 -4.25 33.06
C THR A 30 -10.27 -3.64 33.01
N LEU A 31 -9.24 -4.47 32.78
CA LEU A 31 -7.85 -4.02 32.68
C LEU A 31 -7.46 -3.49 31.30
N GLY A 32 -8.43 -3.43 30.37
CA GLY A 32 -8.26 -2.99 28.99
C GLY A 32 -9.14 -3.77 28.02
N LEU A 33 -8.86 -3.64 26.72
CA LEU A 33 -9.46 -4.42 25.63
C LEU A 33 -8.67 -5.71 25.34
N VAL A 34 -7.36 -5.71 25.61
CA VAL A 34 -6.44 -6.84 25.37
C VAL A 34 -6.56 -7.90 26.45
N ASP A 35 -6.82 -7.50 27.69
CA ASP A 35 -6.98 -8.40 28.82
C ASP A 35 -8.45 -8.75 29.06
N ASP A 36 -8.76 -10.04 29.07
CA ASP A 36 -10.13 -10.55 29.24
C ASP A 36 -10.55 -10.67 30.71
N ARG A 37 -9.67 -10.32 31.67
CA ARG A 37 -9.96 -10.40 33.11
C ARG A 37 -10.86 -9.26 33.59
N CYS A 38 -11.81 -9.62 34.46
CA CYS A 38 -12.62 -8.66 35.23
C CYS A 38 -11.99 -8.46 36.61
N VAL A 39 -11.88 -7.20 37.04
CA VAL A 39 -11.24 -6.83 38.31
C VAL A 39 -12.09 -5.85 39.10
N VAL A 40 -11.85 -5.78 40.41
CA VAL A 40 -12.37 -4.72 41.28
C VAL A 40 -11.19 -3.97 41.89
N GLN A 41 -11.26 -2.64 41.85
CA GLN A 41 -10.25 -1.76 42.45
C GLN A 41 -10.86 -1.00 43.64
N PRO A 42 -10.59 -1.41 44.89
CA PRO A 42 -11.22 -0.81 46.06
C PRO A 42 -10.82 0.65 46.28
N ASP A 43 -9.55 0.98 46.04
CA ASP A 43 -9.00 2.31 46.34
C ASP A 43 -9.29 3.34 45.23
N SER A 44 -9.89 2.93 44.11
CA SER A 44 -10.04 3.78 42.93
C SER A 44 -11.29 4.67 42.95
N GLY A 45 -12.32 4.32 43.72
CA GLY A 45 -13.54 5.12 43.83
C GLY A 45 -14.68 4.43 44.60
N ASP A 46 -15.60 5.24 45.09
CA ASP A 46 -16.82 4.82 45.79
C ASP A 46 -18.08 5.39 45.11
N LEU A 47 -19.26 5.14 45.69
CA LEU A 47 -20.53 5.63 45.14
C LEU A 47 -20.66 7.15 45.11
N GLN A 48 -19.92 7.89 45.93
CA GLN A 48 -19.95 9.37 45.95
C GLN A 48 -18.88 9.98 45.05
N LYS A 49 -17.77 9.27 44.87
CA LYS A 49 -16.62 9.65 44.06
C LYS A 49 -16.29 8.49 43.12
N PRO A 50 -16.97 8.40 41.96
CA PRO A 50 -16.66 7.38 40.97
C PRO A 50 -15.19 7.48 40.52
N PRO A 51 -14.61 6.35 40.07
CA PRO A 51 -13.22 6.30 39.60
C PRO A 51 -13.01 7.22 38.39
N LYS A 52 -11.79 7.72 38.21
CA LYS A 52 -11.42 8.60 37.07
C LYS A 52 -11.75 7.98 35.71
N LYS A 53 -11.67 6.65 35.59
CA LYS A 53 -12.01 5.88 34.38
C LYS A 53 -13.37 5.19 34.51
N PHE A 54 -14.41 5.91 34.95
CA PHE A 54 -15.73 5.33 35.19
C PHE A 54 -16.33 4.61 33.97
N ARG A 55 -15.96 5.02 32.74
CA ARG A 55 -16.35 4.35 31.49
C ARG A 55 -15.95 2.87 31.43
N ASP A 56 -14.85 2.48 32.10
CA ASP A 56 -14.37 1.09 32.20
C ASP A 56 -15.25 0.23 33.15
N CYS A 57 -16.21 0.84 33.84
CA CYS A 57 -17.12 0.19 34.78
C CYS A 57 -18.56 0.05 34.27
N LEU A 58 -18.82 0.49 33.03
CA LEU A 58 -20.18 0.55 32.48
C LEU A 58 -20.56 -0.73 31.74
N PHE A 59 -21.72 -1.28 32.10
CA PHE A 59 -22.30 -2.46 31.50
C PHE A 59 -23.71 -2.18 30.98
N ARG A 60 -24.01 -2.63 29.76
CA ARG A 60 -25.36 -2.65 29.21
C ARG A 60 -26.02 -3.99 29.52
N ILE A 61 -27.27 -3.93 29.97
CA ILE A 61 -28.06 -5.13 30.17
C ILE A 61 -28.67 -5.56 28.82
N CYS A 62 -28.25 -6.72 28.34
CA CYS A 62 -28.74 -7.32 27.11
C CYS A 62 -29.68 -8.51 27.43
N PRO A 63 -30.63 -8.81 26.53
CA PRO A 63 -31.42 -10.04 26.64
C PRO A 63 -30.56 -11.27 26.35
N SER A 64 -31.09 -12.45 26.66
CA SER A 64 -30.38 -13.71 26.39
C SER A 64 -30.28 -14.00 24.89
N HIS A 65 -29.05 -14.13 24.38
CA HIS A 65 -28.79 -14.63 23.03
C HIS A 65 -28.74 -16.17 22.98
N ARG A 66 -29.00 -16.71 21.78
CA ARG A 66 -28.82 -18.13 21.45
C ARG A 66 -27.42 -18.36 20.88
N TYR A 67 -26.77 -19.44 21.29
CA TYR A 67 -25.37 -19.76 20.95
C TYR A 67 -25.18 -21.12 20.26
N SER A 68 -26.29 -21.75 19.84
CA SER A 68 -26.27 -23.14 19.39
C SER A 68 -25.49 -23.35 18.09
N ALA A 69 -25.72 -22.51 17.08
CA ALA A 69 -25.04 -22.61 15.80
C ALA A 69 -23.58 -22.16 15.91
N GLN A 70 -23.31 -21.10 16.67
CA GLN A 70 -21.94 -20.64 16.95
C GLN A 70 -21.11 -21.71 17.67
N ALA A 71 -21.67 -22.38 18.68
CA ALA A 71 -20.96 -23.45 19.39
C ALA A 71 -20.63 -24.64 18.46
N GLN A 72 -21.53 -25.00 17.55
CA GLN A 72 -21.28 -26.05 16.55
C GLN A 72 -20.20 -25.63 15.55
N TYR A 73 -20.23 -24.38 15.07
CA TYR A 73 -19.20 -23.83 14.19
C TYR A 73 -17.82 -23.88 14.83
N TRP A 74 -17.65 -23.34 16.04
CA TRP A 74 -16.36 -23.35 16.74
C TRP A 74 -15.87 -24.75 17.10
N SER A 75 -16.78 -25.69 17.37
CA SER A 75 -16.43 -27.10 17.55
C SER A 75 -15.93 -27.73 16.24
N ALA A 76 -16.58 -27.42 15.12
CA ALA A 76 -16.17 -27.90 13.79
C ALA A 76 -14.84 -27.30 13.34
N VAL A 77 -14.58 -26.01 13.57
CA VAL A 77 -13.28 -25.37 13.25
C VAL A 77 -12.13 -26.02 14.03
N LYS A 78 -12.37 -26.48 15.26
CA LYS A 78 -11.35 -27.13 16.09
C LYS A 78 -11.12 -28.60 15.75
N ASN A 79 -12.15 -29.31 15.31
CA ASN A 79 -12.15 -30.78 15.24
C ASN A 79 -12.38 -31.37 13.83
N SER A 80 -12.82 -30.57 12.85
CA SER A 80 -13.22 -31.05 11.51
C SER A 80 -12.32 -30.46 10.41
N ASN A 81 -11.94 -31.29 9.45
CA ASN A 81 -11.16 -30.89 8.27
C ASN A 81 -12.03 -30.61 7.03
N ASN A 82 -13.37 -30.74 7.11
CA ASN A 82 -14.24 -30.57 5.95
C ASN A 82 -14.66 -29.10 5.74
N ILE A 83 -13.99 -28.42 4.80
CA ILE A 83 -14.19 -27.01 4.48
C ILE A 83 -15.65 -26.67 4.09
N ARG A 84 -16.37 -27.59 3.42
CA ARG A 84 -17.76 -27.34 2.99
C ARG A 84 -18.72 -27.27 4.17
N ASP A 85 -18.53 -28.13 5.17
CA ASP A 85 -19.38 -28.14 6.37
C ASP A 85 -19.07 -26.95 7.25
N ILE A 86 -17.79 -26.55 7.37
CA ILE A 86 -17.38 -25.33 8.08
C ILE A 86 -18.03 -24.09 7.46
N LYS A 87 -18.04 -23.96 6.12
CA LYS A 87 -18.70 -22.81 5.44
C LYS A 87 -20.22 -22.78 5.67
N LYS A 88 -20.89 -23.93 5.67
CA LYS A 88 -22.33 -24.02 5.98
C LYS A 88 -22.61 -23.61 7.43
N LEU A 89 -21.82 -24.12 8.38
CA LEU A 89 -21.94 -23.77 9.79
C LEU A 89 -21.61 -22.30 10.06
N GLN A 90 -20.64 -21.72 9.33
CA GLN A 90 -20.34 -20.29 9.38
C GLN A 90 -21.56 -19.47 8.97
N THR A 91 -22.19 -19.81 7.84
CA THR A 91 -23.39 -19.12 7.37
C THR A 91 -24.53 -19.23 8.38
N ALA A 92 -24.72 -20.41 9.01
CA ALA A 92 -25.72 -20.61 10.05
C ALA A 92 -25.43 -19.77 11.31
N ALA A 93 -24.17 -19.69 11.73
CA ALA A 93 -23.73 -18.88 12.87
C ALA A 93 -23.95 -17.37 12.62
N ASP A 94 -23.70 -16.89 11.40
CA ASP A 94 -23.94 -15.50 11.02
C ASP A 94 -25.44 -15.15 11.00
N ILE A 95 -26.28 -16.08 10.53
CA ILE A 95 -27.73 -15.92 10.57
C ILE A 95 -28.24 -15.88 12.03
N GLU A 96 -27.73 -16.75 12.90
CA GLU A 96 -28.03 -16.76 14.34
C GLU A 96 -27.63 -15.42 14.99
N LYS A 97 -26.45 -14.88 14.68
CA LYS A 97 -25.96 -13.57 15.19
C LYS A 97 -26.92 -12.44 14.77
N ARG A 98 -27.30 -12.36 13.49
CA ARG A 98 -28.26 -11.34 13.01
C ARG A 98 -29.65 -11.48 13.64
N GLN A 99 -30.10 -12.71 13.89
CA GLN A 99 -31.37 -12.96 14.56
C GLN A 99 -31.33 -12.49 16.02
N ASN A 100 -30.26 -12.82 16.75
CA ASN A 100 -30.06 -12.37 18.13
C ASN A 100 -30.09 -10.84 18.23
N GLU A 101 -29.40 -10.12 17.34
CA GLU A 101 -29.43 -8.65 17.30
C GLU A 101 -30.83 -8.09 17.01
N ALA A 102 -31.58 -8.72 16.11
CA ALA A 102 -32.95 -8.31 15.79
C ALA A 102 -33.92 -8.56 16.95
N GLU A 103 -33.79 -9.68 17.66
CA GLU A 103 -34.57 -9.97 18.87
C GLU A 103 -34.18 -9.04 20.02
N ALA A 104 -32.89 -8.75 20.19
CA ALA A 104 -32.41 -7.82 21.21
C ALA A 104 -32.98 -6.41 21.04
N ARG A 105 -33.02 -5.91 19.80
CA ARG A 105 -33.67 -4.63 19.47
C ARG A 105 -35.16 -4.63 19.82
N LYS A 106 -35.88 -5.74 19.62
CA LYS A 106 -37.31 -5.85 19.98
C LYS A 106 -37.57 -5.92 21.48
N GLN A 107 -36.65 -6.51 22.26
CA GLN A 107 -36.80 -6.66 23.72
C GLN A 107 -36.26 -5.48 24.52
N THR A 108 -35.63 -4.51 23.86
CA THR A 108 -35.14 -3.28 24.50
C THR A 108 -36.31 -2.51 25.13
N GLY A 109 -36.15 -2.09 26.39
CA GLY A 109 -37.18 -1.38 27.18
C GLY A 109 -38.09 -2.28 28.02
N THR A 110 -37.96 -3.61 27.94
CA THR A 110 -38.72 -4.53 28.80
C THR A 110 -38.21 -4.50 30.25
N VAL A 111 -39.13 -4.56 31.22
CA VAL A 111 -38.78 -4.49 32.66
C VAL A 111 -38.29 -5.85 33.16
N ILE A 112 -37.18 -5.83 33.89
CA ILE A 112 -36.53 -7.02 34.43
C ILE A 112 -37.21 -7.48 35.71
N LYS A 113 -37.43 -8.79 35.82
CA LYS A 113 -37.98 -9.44 37.02
C LYS A 113 -36.97 -10.37 37.67
N TYR A 114 -36.97 -10.42 39.01
CA TYR A 114 -36.12 -11.33 39.78
C TYR A 114 -36.42 -12.78 39.42
N GLY A 115 -35.38 -13.57 39.15
CA GLY A 115 -35.50 -15.01 38.86
C GLY A 115 -36.01 -15.38 37.46
N ASP A 116 -37.06 -14.71 36.97
CA ASP A 116 -37.73 -15.09 35.71
C ASP A 116 -36.98 -14.61 34.46
N THR A 117 -36.27 -13.49 34.56
CA THR A 117 -35.58 -12.87 33.41
C THR A 117 -34.11 -13.26 33.39
N VAL A 118 -33.67 -13.89 32.30
CA VAL A 118 -32.25 -14.16 32.03
C VAL A 118 -31.65 -12.97 31.28
N VAL A 119 -30.53 -12.47 31.78
CA VAL A 119 -29.84 -11.29 31.26
C VAL A 119 -28.40 -11.60 30.91
N GLN A 120 -27.82 -10.76 30.07
CA GLN A 120 -26.40 -10.75 29.75
C GLN A 120 -25.83 -9.36 30.04
N LEU A 121 -24.58 -9.33 30.49
CA LEU A 121 -23.88 -8.08 30.81
C LEU A 121 -22.85 -7.81 29.72
N LEU A 122 -23.10 -6.79 28.90
CA LEU A 122 -22.21 -6.33 27.84
C LEU A 122 -21.38 -5.16 28.35
N HIS A 123 -20.07 -5.26 28.36
CA HIS A 123 -19.20 -4.15 28.72
C HIS A 123 -19.18 -3.08 27.61
N ILE A 124 -19.48 -1.83 27.94
CA ILE A 124 -19.66 -0.74 26.95
C ILE A 124 -18.38 -0.47 26.16
N LYS A 125 -17.23 -0.42 26.85
CA LYS A 125 -15.95 -0.04 26.22
C LYS A 125 -15.41 -1.16 25.33
N SER A 126 -15.28 -2.38 25.85
CA SER A 126 -14.72 -3.50 25.09
C SER A 126 -15.71 -4.15 24.12
N ASN A 127 -17.01 -3.89 24.28
CA ASN A 127 -18.08 -4.57 23.55
C ASN A 127 -18.02 -6.10 23.69
N LYS A 128 -17.56 -6.59 24.86
CA LYS A 128 -17.46 -8.01 25.22
C LYS A 128 -18.47 -8.34 26.33
N TYR A 129 -19.00 -9.56 26.30
CA TYR A 129 -19.90 -10.08 27.33
C TYR A 129 -19.12 -10.70 28.49
N ILE A 130 -19.59 -10.50 29.72
CA ILE A 130 -19.09 -11.26 30.87
C ILE A 130 -19.54 -12.71 30.74
N THR A 131 -18.62 -13.66 30.94
CA THR A 131 -18.85 -15.09 30.81
C THR A 131 -18.22 -15.85 31.98
N VAL A 132 -18.92 -16.87 32.50
CA VAL A 132 -18.37 -17.79 33.50
C VAL A 132 -18.01 -19.11 32.82
N ASN A 133 -16.73 -19.48 32.89
CA ASN A 133 -16.25 -20.72 32.30
C ASN A 133 -16.18 -21.84 33.34
N LYS A 134 -17.05 -22.84 33.19
CA LYS A 134 -17.10 -24.03 34.07
C LYS A 134 -15.89 -24.96 33.95
N ARG A 135 -15.21 -24.94 32.81
CA ARG A 135 -14.13 -25.89 32.50
C ARG A 135 -12.78 -25.43 33.02
N LEU A 136 -12.64 -24.13 33.31
CA LEU A 136 -11.38 -23.53 33.72
C LEU A 136 -11.51 -22.93 35.14
N PRO A 137 -10.57 -23.24 36.05
CA PRO A 137 -10.51 -22.58 37.35
C PRO A 137 -10.04 -21.13 37.21
N ALA A 138 -10.40 -20.31 38.20
CA ALA A 138 -9.87 -18.94 38.35
C ALA A 138 -8.34 -18.95 38.50
N ILE A 139 -7.71 -17.81 38.25
CA ILE A 139 -6.24 -17.74 38.14
C ILE A 139 -5.59 -17.80 39.53
N LEU A 140 -6.13 -17.07 40.51
CA LEU A 140 -5.63 -17.07 41.88
C LEU A 140 -6.33 -18.15 42.71
N GLU A 141 -7.66 -18.15 42.72
CA GLU A 141 -8.47 -19.10 43.51
C GLU A 141 -8.83 -20.35 42.70
N LYS A 142 -8.02 -21.41 42.82
CA LYS A 142 -8.23 -22.66 42.08
C LYS A 142 -9.58 -23.36 42.34
N ASN A 143 -10.26 -23.03 43.44
CA ASN A 143 -11.56 -23.60 43.82
C ASN A 143 -12.75 -22.86 43.21
N ALA A 144 -12.52 -21.69 42.59
CA ALA A 144 -13.54 -20.86 41.97
C ALA A 144 -13.54 -21.03 40.44
N MET A 145 -14.69 -20.79 39.80
CA MET A 145 -14.77 -20.78 38.34
C MET A 145 -14.24 -19.46 37.77
N ARG A 146 -13.61 -19.52 36.59
CA ARG A 146 -13.04 -18.35 35.92
C ARG A 146 -14.13 -17.47 35.31
N VAL A 147 -14.00 -16.17 35.51
CA VAL A 147 -14.80 -15.14 34.82
C VAL A 147 -13.93 -14.47 33.77
N SER A 148 -14.42 -14.37 32.54
CA SER A 148 -13.72 -13.76 31.41
C SER A 148 -14.65 -12.99 30.50
N LEU A 149 -14.11 -12.00 29.79
CA LEU A 149 -14.81 -11.25 28.75
C LEU A 149 -14.70 -11.97 27.41
N ASP A 150 -15.83 -12.21 26.74
CA ASP A 150 -15.88 -12.84 25.42
C ASP A 150 -16.58 -11.94 24.40
N VAL A 151 -16.05 -11.86 23.17
CA VAL A 151 -16.55 -10.95 22.13
C VAL A 151 -17.96 -11.32 21.67
N SER A 152 -18.25 -12.60 21.51
CA SER A 152 -19.56 -13.08 21.02
C SER A 152 -20.49 -13.48 22.17
N GLY A 153 -19.91 -13.80 23.32
CA GLY A 153 -20.60 -14.40 24.46
C GLY A 153 -20.77 -15.91 24.28
N THR A 154 -21.09 -16.59 25.37
CA THR A 154 -21.32 -18.05 25.39
C THR A 154 -22.54 -18.38 26.25
N GLU A 155 -22.92 -19.66 26.33
CA GLU A 155 -23.93 -20.13 27.30
C GLU A 155 -23.55 -19.80 28.77
N GLY A 156 -22.27 -19.54 29.04
CA GLY A 156 -21.76 -19.05 30.32
C GLY A 156 -22.05 -17.57 30.61
N SER A 157 -22.60 -16.83 29.63
CA SER A 157 -22.96 -15.40 29.75
C SER A 157 -24.38 -15.17 30.28
N TRP A 158 -25.16 -16.24 30.49
CA TRP A 158 -26.52 -16.12 31.01
C TRP A 158 -26.50 -15.96 32.52
N PHE A 159 -27.01 -14.81 33.00
CA PHE A 159 -27.15 -14.50 34.41
C PHE A 159 -28.61 -14.35 34.79
N GLN A 160 -28.96 -14.86 35.97
CA GLN A 160 -30.23 -14.66 36.64
C GLN A 160 -30.00 -13.71 37.82
N ILE A 161 -30.80 -12.65 37.89
CA ILE A 161 -30.74 -11.68 38.99
C ILE A 161 -31.61 -12.20 40.12
N GLU A 162 -31.01 -12.45 41.29
CA GLU A 162 -31.72 -12.84 42.51
C GLU A 162 -31.59 -11.74 43.59
N PRO A 163 -32.61 -11.55 44.44
CA PRO A 163 -32.56 -10.54 45.48
C PRO A 163 -31.60 -11.00 46.60
N TYR A 164 -30.73 -10.10 47.08
CA TYR A 164 -29.82 -10.43 48.19
C TYR A 164 -30.58 -10.49 49.53
N TYR A 165 -31.50 -9.56 49.74
CA TYR A 165 -32.38 -9.54 50.91
C TYR A 165 -33.72 -10.22 50.60
N LYS A 166 -34.34 -10.85 51.60
CA LYS A 166 -35.66 -11.47 51.50
C LYS A 166 -36.83 -10.46 51.42
N LEU A 167 -36.55 -9.21 51.06
CA LEU A 167 -37.54 -8.13 50.92
C LEU A 167 -38.42 -8.30 49.68
N ARG A 168 -37.91 -8.99 48.66
CA ARG A 168 -38.56 -9.21 47.37
C ARG A 168 -38.52 -10.69 46.99
N ALA A 169 -39.51 -11.15 46.24
CA ALA A 169 -39.63 -12.53 45.79
C ALA A 169 -39.33 -12.69 44.29
N LYS A 170 -39.12 -13.94 43.84
CA LYS A 170 -39.02 -14.27 42.41
C LYS A 170 -40.30 -13.85 41.67
N GLY A 171 -40.15 -13.26 40.49
CA GLY A 171 -41.23 -12.70 39.68
C GLY A 171 -41.52 -11.21 39.91
N GLU A 172 -41.02 -10.61 40.99
CA GLU A 172 -41.15 -9.18 41.25
C GLU A 172 -40.19 -8.34 40.40
N ARG A 173 -40.54 -7.07 40.17
CA ARG A 173 -39.74 -6.14 39.35
C ARG A 173 -38.49 -5.68 40.11
N VAL A 174 -37.36 -5.67 39.42
CA VAL A 174 -36.08 -5.19 39.96
C VAL A 174 -36.09 -3.65 40.00
N VAL A 175 -35.74 -3.08 41.15
CA VAL A 175 -35.63 -1.62 41.32
C VAL A 175 -34.17 -1.21 41.33
N VAL A 176 -33.86 -0.09 40.69
CA VAL A 176 -32.51 0.50 40.68
C VAL A 176 -32.08 0.85 42.10
N GLY A 177 -30.85 0.49 42.46
CA GLY A 177 -30.28 0.70 43.80
C GLY A 177 -30.44 -0.49 44.76
N ASP A 178 -31.24 -1.51 44.40
CA ASP A 178 -31.35 -2.74 45.20
C ASP A 178 -30.03 -3.54 45.17
N LYS A 179 -29.77 -4.26 46.27
CA LYS A 179 -28.67 -5.22 46.35
C LYS A 179 -29.12 -6.56 45.79
N VAL A 180 -28.37 -7.06 44.81
CA VAL A 180 -28.67 -8.28 44.07
C VAL A 180 -27.53 -9.28 44.13
N VAL A 181 -27.84 -10.52 43.76
CA VAL A 181 -26.89 -11.59 43.50
C VAL A 181 -26.98 -11.94 42.02
N LEU A 182 -25.84 -11.99 41.34
CA LEU A 182 -25.75 -12.39 39.94
C LEU A 182 -25.43 -13.89 39.88
N MET A 183 -26.43 -14.70 39.55
CA MET A 183 -26.31 -16.15 39.46
C MET A 183 -26.10 -16.58 38.00
N PRO A 184 -24.96 -17.16 37.62
CA PRO A 184 -24.79 -17.74 36.29
C PRO A 184 -25.71 -18.96 36.14
N TYR A 185 -26.49 -19.00 35.07
CA TYR A 185 -27.40 -20.11 34.77
C TYR A 185 -26.66 -21.44 34.60
N SER A 186 -25.44 -21.34 34.09
CA SER A 186 -24.63 -22.50 33.81
C SER A 186 -24.02 -23.04 35.11
N GLY A 187 -23.32 -22.24 35.92
CA GLY A 187 -22.44 -22.72 37.01
C GLY A 187 -23.06 -22.89 38.40
N GLY A 188 -24.25 -22.31 38.65
CA GLY A 188 -24.94 -22.43 39.95
C GLY A 188 -24.26 -21.76 41.15
N GLN A 189 -23.04 -21.23 41.01
CA GLN A 189 -22.35 -20.43 42.03
C GLN A 189 -22.38 -18.94 41.66
N PRO A 190 -22.68 -18.01 42.59
CA PRO A 190 -22.77 -16.59 42.31
C PRO A 190 -21.44 -15.96 41.88
N LEU A 191 -21.52 -14.79 41.24
CA LEU A 191 -20.37 -13.92 40.98
C LEU A 191 -19.81 -13.37 42.30
N HIS A 192 -18.50 -13.49 42.48
CA HIS A 192 -17.75 -13.17 43.70
C HIS A 192 -16.52 -12.31 43.42
N VAL A 193 -16.11 -11.50 44.40
CA VAL A 193 -14.86 -10.74 44.38
C VAL A 193 -13.90 -11.37 45.37
N SER A 194 -12.78 -11.88 44.87
CA SER A 194 -11.73 -12.46 45.70
C SER A 194 -11.06 -11.39 46.56
N GLU A 195 -10.53 -11.79 47.73
CA GLU A 195 -9.69 -10.92 48.54
C GLU A 195 -8.24 -10.83 48.05
N LEU A 196 -7.83 -11.72 47.14
CA LEU A 196 -6.48 -11.82 46.61
C LEU A 196 -6.20 -10.74 45.56
N GLU A 197 -5.02 -10.13 45.66
CA GLU A 197 -4.53 -9.13 44.70
C GLU A 197 -3.78 -9.77 43.54
N LEU A 198 -3.90 -9.15 42.36
CA LEU A 198 -3.21 -9.57 41.16
C LEU A 198 -1.71 -9.19 41.20
N PRO A 199 -0.79 -10.12 40.91
CA PRO A 199 0.66 -9.86 40.94
C PRO A 199 1.14 -8.82 39.93
N ASP A 200 0.41 -8.68 38.82
CA ASP A 200 0.78 -7.80 37.71
C ASP A 200 0.12 -6.43 37.78
N ASN A 201 -0.99 -6.30 38.51
CA ASN A 201 -1.72 -5.05 38.73
C ASN A 201 -2.01 -4.87 40.24
N PRO A 202 -1.09 -4.26 41.01
CA PRO A 202 -1.25 -4.09 42.45
C PRO A 202 -2.51 -3.27 42.77
N GLY A 203 -3.23 -3.64 43.83
CA GLY A 203 -4.51 -3.03 44.22
C GLY A 203 -5.73 -3.46 43.39
N SER A 204 -5.57 -4.30 42.37
CA SER A 204 -6.68 -4.91 41.63
C SER A 204 -6.96 -6.33 42.13
N LYS A 205 -8.22 -6.61 42.45
CA LYS A 205 -8.68 -7.93 42.94
C LYS A 205 -9.43 -8.71 41.87
N GLU A 206 -9.25 -10.03 41.82
CA GLU A 206 -9.86 -10.90 40.82
C GLU A 206 -11.36 -11.09 41.06
N VAL A 207 -12.17 -10.99 40.00
CA VAL A 207 -13.58 -11.41 40.02
C VAL A 207 -13.66 -12.87 39.59
N ASN A 208 -14.28 -13.71 40.42
CA ASN A 208 -14.46 -15.13 40.16
C ASN A 208 -15.91 -15.55 40.45
N SER A 209 -16.20 -16.86 40.42
CA SER A 209 -17.53 -17.38 40.79
C SER A 209 -17.38 -18.46 41.85
N HIS A 210 -17.83 -18.15 43.08
CA HIS A 210 -17.71 -19.00 44.26
C HIS A 210 -18.73 -18.64 45.36
N LEU A 211 -18.42 -17.68 46.24
CA LEU A 211 -19.23 -17.28 47.39
C LEU A 211 -20.19 -16.12 47.06
N GLN A 212 -21.29 -16.03 47.81
CA GLN A 212 -22.30 -14.99 47.59
C GLN A 212 -21.76 -13.59 47.96
N THR A 213 -21.72 -12.71 46.96
CA THR A 213 -21.37 -11.29 47.13
C THR A 213 -22.57 -10.42 46.79
N SER A 214 -22.75 -9.31 47.51
CA SER A 214 -23.84 -8.39 47.22
C SER A 214 -23.39 -7.36 46.18
N TRP A 215 -24.19 -7.21 45.12
CA TRP A 215 -23.95 -6.27 44.04
C TRP A 215 -25.03 -5.21 44.05
N LYS A 216 -24.66 -3.94 44.23
CA LYS A 216 -25.57 -2.81 44.12
C LYS A 216 -25.60 -2.33 42.68
N ILE A 217 -26.79 -2.32 42.08
CA ILE A 217 -26.99 -1.82 40.71
C ILE A 217 -27.16 -0.31 40.74
N VAL A 218 -26.23 0.41 40.13
CA VAL A 218 -26.30 1.87 39.95
C VAL A 218 -26.67 2.16 38.50
N LEU A 219 -27.75 2.91 38.28
CA LEU A 219 -28.17 3.28 36.93
C LEU A 219 -27.32 4.45 36.44
N SER A 220 -26.65 4.26 35.30
CA SER A 220 -25.89 5.32 34.65
C SER A 220 -26.72 6.03 33.58
N MET A 221 -27.42 5.29 32.71
CA MET A 221 -28.27 5.87 31.65
C MET A 221 -29.46 4.95 31.36
N SER A 222 -30.65 5.53 31.16
CA SER A 222 -31.84 4.75 30.80
C SER A 222 -31.86 4.39 29.31
N CYS A 223 -32.44 3.24 28.97
CA CYS A 223 -32.60 2.78 27.59
C CYS A 223 -33.37 3.76 26.68
N HIS A 224 -34.29 4.56 27.24
CA HIS A 224 -35.05 5.56 26.48
C HIS A 224 -34.24 6.81 26.15
N GLU A 225 -33.23 7.10 26.97
CA GLU A 225 -32.31 8.24 26.80
C GLU A 225 -31.20 7.94 25.78
N ALA A 226 -31.05 6.66 25.38
CA ALA A 226 -30.00 6.19 24.49
C ALA A 226 -30.21 6.53 23.00
N THR A 227 -31.02 7.55 22.65
CA THR A 227 -31.26 7.94 21.24
C THR A 227 -29.98 8.43 20.56
N ASN A 228 -29.74 8.04 19.31
CA ASN A 228 -28.49 8.29 18.58
C ASN A 228 -28.48 9.62 17.81
N GLU A 229 -29.17 10.67 18.27
CA GLU A 229 -29.16 11.97 17.56
C GLU A 229 -28.80 13.14 18.47
N VAL A 230 -28.69 12.88 19.78
CA VAL A 230 -28.48 13.88 20.82
C VAL A 230 -27.19 13.60 21.59
N LEU A 231 -26.58 14.67 22.10
CA LEU A 231 -25.38 14.61 22.93
C LEU A 231 -25.70 13.99 24.29
N LYS A 232 -24.98 12.93 24.64
CA LYS A 232 -25.15 12.19 25.89
C LYS A 232 -23.89 12.24 26.74
N SER A 233 -24.06 12.09 28.04
CA SER A 233 -22.93 11.88 28.96
C SER A 233 -22.19 10.58 28.60
N GLY A 234 -20.87 10.66 28.50
CA GLY A 234 -20.00 9.57 28.04
C GLY A 234 -19.76 9.54 26.51
N ASP A 235 -20.44 10.40 25.73
CA ASP A 235 -20.13 10.54 24.31
C ASP A 235 -18.77 11.22 24.12
N ILE A 236 -18.07 10.81 23.06
CA ILE A 236 -16.77 11.37 22.69
C ILE A 236 -16.95 12.28 21.49
N VAL A 237 -16.41 13.49 21.61
CA VAL A 237 -16.57 14.54 20.62
C VAL A 237 -15.23 15.18 20.29
N ARG A 238 -15.19 15.82 19.12
CA ARG A 238 -14.14 16.77 18.73
C ARG A 238 -14.74 18.16 18.71
N LEU A 239 -14.05 19.11 19.34
CA LEU A 239 -14.44 20.51 19.32
C LEU A 239 -13.70 21.19 18.17
N PHE A 240 -14.44 21.56 17.12
CA PHE A 240 -13.92 22.19 15.92
C PHE A 240 -14.27 23.67 15.90
N HIS A 241 -13.27 24.55 15.85
CA HIS A 241 -13.50 25.99 15.79
C HIS A 241 -13.91 26.40 14.37
N ALA A 242 -15.09 27.00 14.21
CA ALA A 242 -15.69 27.28 12.90
C ALA A 242 -14.88 28.31 12.09
N GLU A 243 -14.55 29.46 12.66
CA GLU A 243 -13.86 30.56 11.95
C GLU A 243 -12.39 30.24 11.63
N GLN A 244 -11.65 29.72 12.61
CA GLN A 244 -10.23 29.40 12.47
C GLN A 244 -9.96 28.09 11.71
N GLU A 245 -11.00 27.28 11.49
CA GLU A 245 -10.91 25.92 10.95
C GLU A 245 -9.86 25.03 11.63
N LYS A 246 -9.90 24.96 12.98
CA LYS A 246 -8.91 24.23 13.78
C LYS A 246 -9.58 23.37 14.85
N PHE A 247 -9.00 22.20 15.14
CA PHE A 247 -9.45 21.37 16.26
C PHE A 247 -8.81 21.80 17.58
N LEU A 248 -9.59 21.74 18.65
CA LEU A 248 -9.12 21.85 20.02
C LEU A 248 -8.38 20.58 20.43
N THR A 249 -7.10 20.72 20.77
CA THR A 249 -6.23 19.59 21.12
C THR A 249 -5.53 19.81 22.45
N CYS A 250 -5.27 18.72 23.17
CA CYS A 250 -4.46 18.71 24.37
C CYS A 250 -3.24 17.82 24.14
N ASP A 251 -2.04 18.32 24.39
CA ASP A 251 -0.81 17.55 24.22
C ASP A 251 0.23 17.92 25.28
N ASN A 252 1.21 17.04 25.49
CA ASN A 252 2.32 17.29 26.39
C ASN A 252 3.42 18.08 25.68
N TYR A 253 3.57 19.35 26.05
CA TYR A 253 4.59 20.25 25.53
C TYR A 253 5.55 20.70 26.63
N ARG A 254 6.88 20.58 26.41
CA ARG A 254 7.92 20.86 27.42
C ARG A 254 7.63 20.24 28.81
N LYS A 255 7.17 18.99 28.82
CA LYS A 255 6.76 18.22 30.02
C LYS A 255 5.55 18.80 30.79
N LYS A 256 4.80 19.74 30.21
CA LYS A 256 3.53 20.25 30.74
C LYS A 256 2.40 19.93 29.75
N SER A 257 1.23 19.54 30.25
CA SER A 257 0.06 19.37 29.40
C SER A 257 -0.51 20.75 29.05
N VAL A 258 -0.70 21.02 27.76
CA VAL A 258 -1.19 22.32 27.26
C VAL A 258 -2.36 22.09 26.31
N VAL A 259 -3.38 22.95 26.40
CA VAL A 259 -4.53 22.98 25.49
C VAL A 259 -4.34 24.08 24.45
N PHE A 260 -4.54 23.76 23.17
CA PHE A 260 -4.32 24.67 22.05
C PHE A 260 -5.15 24.30 20.81
N LEU A 261 -5.35 25.28 19.93
CA LEU A 261 -5.87 25.04 18.57
C LEU A 261 -4.71 24.64 17.65
N ARG A 262 -4.83 23.47 17.02
CA ARG A 262 -3.81 22.94 16.11
C ARG A 262 -4.01 23.48 14.70
N ALA A 263 -3.00 24.16 14.15
CA ALA A 263 -3.00 24.53 12.74
C ALA A 263 -2.81 23.30 11.84
N THR A 264 -3.47 23.29 10.68
CA THR A 264 -3.32 22.22 9.68
C THR A 264 -3.09 22.85 8.31
N GLY A 265 -2.12 22.31 7.56
CA GLY A 265 -1.87 22.70 6.16
C GLY A 265 -2.70 21.90 5.15
N ARG A 266 -3.75 21.18 5.60
CA ARG A 266 -4.62 20.40 4.70
C ARG A 266 -5.69 21.31 4.08
N ALA A 267 -6.08 21.02 2.84
CA ALA A 267 -7.15 21.75 2.14
C ALA A 267 -8.51 21.68 2.83
N SER A 268 -8.76 20.63 3.62
CA SER A 268 -9.94 20.51 4.48
C SER A 268 -9.49 20.23 5.91
N ALA A 269 -9.78 21.17 6.81
CA ALA A 269 -9.38 21.06 8.21
C ALA A 269 -10.13 19.92 8.95
N THR A 270 -11.39 19.66 8.60
CA THR A 270 -12.20 18.60 9.23
C THR A 270 -11.63 17.19 9.01
N SER A 271 -10.85 16.99 7.93
CA SER A 271 -10.13 15.74 7.67
C SER A 271 -8.93 15.51 8.61
N ALA A 272 -8.44 16.55 9.29
CA ALA A 272 -7.25 16.51 10.14
C ALA A 272 -7.56 15.98 11.55
N THR A 273 -8.10 14.77 11.62
CA THR A 273 -8.40 14.11 12.90
C THR A 273 -7.12 13.74 13.64
N SER A 274 -7.12 13.79 14.97
CA SER A 274 -6.03 13.28 15.82
C SER A 274 -6.63 12.63 17.06
N SER A 275 -5.92 11.65 17.63
CA SER A 275 -6.28 11.01 18.91
C SER A 275 -6.22 12.01 20.09
N ASN A 276 -5.36 13.02 20.01
CA ASN A 276 -5.20 14.09 21.03
C ASN A 276 -6.28 15.19 20.95
N ALA A 277 -7.29 15.02 20.08
CA ALA A 277 -8.41 15.95 19.90
C ALA A 277 -9.72 15.44 20.51
N LEU A 278 -9.68 14.31 21.21
CA LEU A 278 -10.86 13.60 21.70
C LEU A 278 -11.21 14.03 23.13
N TRP A 279 -12.45 14.48 23.28
CA TRP A 279 -13.00 14.95 24.56
C TRP A 279 -14.23 14.11 24.92
N GLU A 280 -14.20 13.47 26.07
CA GLU A 280 -15.34 12.80 26.71
C GLU A 280 -16.21 13.87 27.38
N VAL A 281 -17.50 13.87 27.05
CA VAL A 281 -18.48 14.82 27.60
C VAL A 281 -19.12 14.22 28.84
N GLU A 282 -19.04 14.90 29.97
CA GLU A 282 -19.72 14.51 31.20
C GLU A 282 -20.80 15.55 31.55
N VAL A 283 -22.06 15.11 31.66
CA VAL A 283 -23.18 15.97 32.07
C VAL A 283 -23.28 15.94 33.58
N VAL A 284 -23.15 17.10 34.23
CA VAL A 284 -23.15 17.19 35.69
C VAL A 284 -24.58 17.00 36.22
N GLN A 285 -24.79 15.95 37.00
CA GLN A 285 -26.04 15.67 37.72
C GLN A 285 -25.82 15.62 39.24
N GLN A 286 -26.90 15.59 40.00
CA GLN A 286 -26.84 15.48 41.47
C GLN A 286 -26.22 14.16 41.94
N ASP A 287 -26.42 13.07 41.19
CA ASP A 287 -25.78 11.78 41.44
C ASP A 287 -24.54 11.65 40.53
N PRO A 288 -23.31 11.56 41.09
CA PRO A 288 -22.07 11.47 40.33
C PRO A 288 -21.97 10.25 39.40
N CYS A 289 -22.67 9.15 39.72
CA CYS A 289 -22.66 7.94 38.89
C CYS A 289 -23.71 7.95 37.77
N ARG A 290 -24.61 8.95 37.79
CA ARG A 290 -25.72 9.07 36.84
C ARG A 290 -25.34 10.02 35.71
N GLY A 291 -25.39 9.50 34.50
CA GLY A 291 -25.33 10.28 33.26
C GLY A 291 -26.73 10.61 32.74
N GLY A 292 -26.79 11.35 31.64
CA GLY A 292 -28.04 11.63 30.96
C GLY A 292 -27.84 12.37 29.64
N ILE A 293 -28.96 12.74 29.01
CA ILE A 293 -28.97 13.60 27.84
C ILE A 293 -28.52 15.01 28.26
N GLY A 294 -27.65 15.61 27.45
CA GLY A 294 -27.28 17.01 27.60
C GLY A 294 -28.39 17.91 27.03
N HIS A 295 -29.03 18.68 27.91
CA HIS A 295 -29.93 19.78 27.51
C HIS A 295 -29.15 21.09 27.44
N TRP A 296 -29.70 22.10 26.77
CA TRP A 296 -29.07 23.44 26.73
C TRP A 296 -28.91 24.06 28.12
N SER A 297 -29.81 23.77 29.06
CA SER A 297 -29.69 24.19 30.46
C SER A 297 -28.79 23.31 31.33
N SER A 298 -28.13 22.29 30.75
CA SER A 298 -27.25 21.38 31.49
C SER A 298 -25.85 21.97 31.68
N LEU A 299 -25.18 21.55 32.75
CA LEU A 299 -23.77 21.86 32.99
C LEU A 299 -22.89 20.73 32.45
N PHE A 300 -21.83 21.09 31.74
CA PHE A 300 -20.96 20.16 31.04
C PHE A 300 -19.53 20.22 31.56
N ARG A 301 -18.86 19.07 31.54
CA ARG A 301 -17.41 18.94 31.71
C ARG A 301 -16.83 18.24 30.49
N PHE A 302 -15.64 18.69 30.09
CA PHE A 302 -14.89 18.09 28.99
C PHE A 302 -13.63 17.44 29.53
N LYS A 303 -13.51 16.14 29.32
CA LYS A 303 -12.37 15.35 29.78
C LYS A 303 -11.58 14.84 28.60
N HIS A 304 -10.29 15.13 28.58
CA HIS A 304 -9.41 14.67 27.51
C HIS A 304 -9.22 13.15 27.60
N LEU A 305 -9.51 12.44 26.51
CA LEU A 305 -9.54 10.97 26.53
C LEU A 305 -8.16 10.35 26.82
N ALA A 306 -7.08 10.90 26.24
CA ALA A 306 -5.75 10.31 26.37
C ALA A 306 -5.08 10.60 27.73
N THR A 307 -5.25 11.80 28.29
CA THR A 307 -4.61 12.18 29.57
C THR A 307 -5.53 12.04 30.79
N GLY A 308 -6.85 11.96 30.58
CA GLY A 308 -7.84 11.95 31.66
C GLY A 308 -7.95 13.26 32.43
N GLN A 309 -7.39 14.36 31.90
CA GLN A 309 -7.46 15.71 32.48
C GLN A 309 -8.72 16.43 31.99
N TYR A 310 -9.25 17.32 32.81
CA TYR A 310 -10.43 18.13 32.52
C TYR A 310 -10.02 19.47 31.93
N LEU A 311 -10.81 19.97 31.00
CA LEU A 311 -10.70 21.34 30.53
C LEU A 311 -11.13 22.29 31.65
N ALA A 312 -10.37 23.36 31.87
CA ALA A 312 -10.68 24.41 32.83
C ALA A 312 -10.12 25.76 32.36
N ALA A 313 -10.50 26.86 33.02
CA ALA A 313 -9.91 28.18 32.75
C ALA A 313 -9.29 28.79 34.02
N GLU A 314 -8.04 29.23 33.92
CA GLU A 314 -7.29 29.89 35.00
C GLU A 314 -6.71 31.24 34.53
N VAL A 315 -6.25 32.06 35.49
CA VAL A 315 -5.67 33.38 35.20
C VAL A 315 -4.40 33.21 34.37
N ASP A 316 -4.38 33.86 33.22
CA ASP A 316 -3.27 33.82 32.29
C ASP A 316 -2.25 34.93 32.57
N ASN A 317 -1.10 34.54 33.12
CA ASN A 317 0.00 35.45 33.45
C ASN A 317 0.86 35.86 32.23
N ASP A 318 0.52 35.39 31.04
CA ASP A 318 1.24 35.70 29.80
C ASP A 318 1.00 37.14 29.35
N GLN A 319 2.08 37.92 29.22
CA GLN A 319 2.07 39.34 28.86
C GLN A 319 2.19 39.60 27.35
N THR A 320 2.21 38.56 26.51
CA THR A 320 2.29 38.70 25.05
C THR A 320 1.16 39.57 24.48
N PHE A 321 1.54 40.48 23.57
CA PHE A 321 0.63 41.43 22.92
C PHE A 321 -0.22 40.71 21.85
N ASP A 322 -1.54 40.71 22.01
CA ASP A 322 -2.49 40.29 20.97
C ASP A 322 -3.63 41.33 20.87
N ALA A 323 -3.92 41.78 19.66
CA ALA A 323 -4.95 42.78 19.36
C ALA A 323 -6.36 42.26 19.70
N THR A 324 -6.61 40.95 19.60
CA THR A 324 -7.89 40.36 20.03
C THR A 324 -7.96 40.34 21.55
N ARG A 325 -6.89 39.91 22.24
CA ARG A 325 -6.81 39.87 23.71
C ARG A 325 -6.88 41.25 24.36
N GLN A 326 -6.43 42.32 23.69
CA GLN A 326 -6.57 43.70 24.15
C GLN A 326 -7.97 44.29 23.94
N LYS A 327 -8.65 43.97 22.83
CA LYS A 327 -10.06 44.32 22.63
C LYS A 327 -10.99 43.61 23.62
N LEU A 328 -10.58 42.42 24.05
CA LEU A 328 -11.30 41.54 24.97
C LEU A 328 -10.94 41.78 26.45
N ARG A 329 -9.87 42.52 26.74
CA ARG A 329 -9.63 43.11 28.06
C ARG A 329 -10.67 44.21 28.24
N GLY A 330 -11.55 44.04 29.22
CA GLY A 330 -12.35 45.14 29.75
C GLY A 330 -11.46 46.22 30.41
N PRO A 331 -11.94 46.93 31.45
CA PRO A 331 -11.12 47.90 32.17
C PRO A 331 -9.77 47.28 32.63
N LEU A 332 -8.70 48.09 32.70
CA LEU A 332 -7.29 47.68 32.95
C LEU A 332 -7.04 46.78 34.20
N SER A 333 -8.05 46.54 35.04
CA SER A 333 -7.99 45.78 36.29
C SER A 333 -8.48 44.32 36.18
N THR A 334 -9.12 43.89 35.09
CA THR A 334 -9.67 42.53 35.00
C THR A 334 -8.64 41.50 34.54
N PRO A 335 -8.44 40.38 35.25
CA PRO A 335 -7.54 39.30 34.84
C PRO A 335 -8.05 38.66 33.54
N VAL A 336 -7.12 38.34 32.63
CA VAL A 336 -7.44 37.56 31.43
C VAL A 336 -7.26 36.09 31.78
N PHE A 337 -8.16 35.23 31.32
CA PHE A 337 -8.10 33.79 31.58
C PHE A 337 -7.67 33.03 30.31
N ALA A 338 -7.08 31.85 30.48
CA ALA A 338 -6.75 30.94 29.40
C ALA A 338 -7.16 29.51 29.75
N LEU A 339 -7.42 28.70 28.72
CA LEU A 339 -7.77 27.30 28.90
C LEU A 339 -6.54 26.45 29.28
N ILE A 340 -6.66 25.67 30.34
CA ILE A 340 -5.61 24.80 30.89
C ILE A 340 -6.22 23.43 31.23
N PRO A 341 -5.47 22.33 31.06
CA PRO A 341 -5.90 21.01 31.50
C PRO A 341 -5.61 20.80 33.00
N ILE A 342 -6.63 20.44 33.79
CA ILE A 342 -6.52 20.20 35.24
C ILE A 342 -6.79 18.72 35.56
N PRO A 343 -6.01 18.06 36.45
CA PRO A 343 -6.15 16.63 36.74
C PRO A 343 -7.31 16.26 37.70
N HIS A 344 -7.98 17.24 38.31
CA HIS A 344 -9.04 17.04 39.32
C HIS A 344 -10.41 17.35 38.74
N ALA A 345 -11.31 16.37 38.79
CA ALA A 345 -12.65 16.45 38.19
C ALA A 345 -13.60 17.40 38.94
N TYR A 346 -13.44 17.57 40.25
CA TYR A 346 -14.47 18.17 41.11
C TYR A 346 -14.29 19.68 41.34
N ASP A 347 -13.37 20.32 40.63
CA ASP A 347 -13.20 21.76 40.73
C ASP A 347 -14.30 22.49 39.94
N ILE A 348 -14.78 23.60 40.49
CA ILE A 348 -15.82 24.45 39.89
C ILE A 348 -15.27 25.12 38.60
N SER A 349 -13.95 25.28 38.52
CA SER A 349 -13.22 25.76 37.33
C SER A 349 -13.30 24.84 36.10
N SER A 350 -13.81 23.62 36.24
CA SER A 350 -13.93 22.66 35.12
C SER A 350 -15.30 22.68 34.42
N ILE A 351 -16.22 23.52 34.89
CA ILE A 351 -17.64 23.50 34.48
C ILE A 351 -17.92 24.55 33.41
N PHE A 352 -18.54 24.11 32.33
CA PHE A 352 -18.96 24.94 31.20
C PHE A 352 -20.47 24.82 30.94
N GLU A 353 -21.05 25.91 30.47
CA GLU A 353 -22.41 25.97 29.93
C GLU A 353 -22.35 26.17 28.41
N LEU A 354 -23.27 25.51 27.69
CA LEU A 354 -23.35 25.56 26.23
C LEU A 354 -24.43 26.55 25.80
N ASP A 355 -24.04 27.56 25.04
CA ASP A 355 -24.98 28.54 24.47
C ASP A 355 -25.21 28.23 22.97
N PRO A 356 -26.48 28.10 22.54
CA PRO A 356 -26.80 27.81 21.15
C PRO A 356 -26.57 29.02 20.23
N THR A 357 -26.16 28.77 18.99
CA THR A 357 -26.08 29.82 17.96
C THR A 357 -27.42 30.02 17.23
N THR A 358 -28.34 29.07 17.34
CA THR A 358 -29.68 29.09 16.75
C THR A 358 -30.75 29.22 17.83
N ILE A 359 -31.97 29.62 17.45
CA ILE A 359 -33.08 29.74 18.40
C ILE A 359 -33.55 28.33 18.79
N THR A 360 -33.22 27.89 20.00
CA THR A 360 -33.67 26.63 20.61
C THR A 360 -34.31 26.90 21.97
N ARG A 361 -35.11 25.96 22.50
CA ARG A 361 -35.63 26.06 23.87
C ARG A 361 -34.61 25.48 24.83
N ASN A 362 -34.54 26.01 26.05
CA ASN A 362 -33.59 25.56 27.07
C ASN A 362 -33.77 24.08 27.47
N GLU A 363 -34.98 23.54 27.34
CA GLU A 363 -35.30 22.14 27.62
C GLU A 363 -34.99 21.20 26.44
N ASP A 364 -34.69 21.74 25.26
CA ASP A 364 -34.34 20.92 24.10
C ASP A 364 -32.97 20.25 24.30
N ALA A 365 -32.82 19.04 23.77
CA ALA A 365 -31.56 18.32 23.80
C ALA A 365 -30.57 18.90 22.77
N VAL A 366 -29.28 18.88 23.11
CA VAL A 366 -28.22 19.33 22.19
C VAL A 366 -28.02 18.29 21.10
N ALA A 367 -28.32 18.65 19.84
CA ALA A 367 -28.13 17.75 18.70
C ALA A 367 -26.66 17.66 18.26
N TRP A 368 -26.25 16.55 17.67
CA TRP A 368 -24.90 16.40 17.09
C TRP A 368 -24.67 17.37 15.93
N GLY A 369 -23.43 17.86 15.78
CA GLY A 369 -23.06 18.80 14.72
C GLY A 369 -23.50 20.24 14.98
N SER A 370 -24.16 20.52 16.10
CA SER A 370 -24.54 21.87 16.53
C SER A 370 -23.32 22.76 16.76
N TYR A 371 -23.48 24.04 16.44
CA TYR A 371 -22.52 25.08 16.79
C TYR A 371 -22.89 25.65 18.16
N VAL A 372 -21.92 25.68 19.06
CA VAL A 372 -22.08 26.09 20.45
C VAL A 372 -21.02 27.12 20.82
N ARG A 373 -21.37 28.04 21.70
CA ARG A 373 -20.40 28.87 22.41
C ARG A 373 -20.19 28.28 23.80
N LEU A 374 -18.95 28.36 24.28
CA LEU A 374 -18.56 27.83 25.59
C LEU A 374 -18.47 28.98 26.60
N GLN A 375 -19.30 28.93 27.64
CA GLN A 375 -19.23 29.84 28.77
C GLN A 375 -18.65 29.13 29.99
N HIS A 376 -17.62 29.70 30.59
CA HIS A 376 -17.00 29.19 31.81
C HIS A 376 -17.71 29.76 33.04
N ILE A 377 -18.30 28.90 33.87
CA ILE A 377 -19.18 29.30 34.98
C ILE A 377 -18.41 30.00 36.10
N CYS A 378 -17.22 29.50 36.47
CA CYS A 378 -16.49 30.03 37.63
C CYS A 378 -16.03 31.48 37.44
N THR A 379 -15.61 31.85 36.22
CA THR A 379 -15.13 33.21 35.92
C THR A 379 -16.16 34.04 35.15
N ASN A 380 -17.28 33.45 34.75
CA ASN A 380 -18.30 34.05 33.89
C ASN A 380 -17.72 34.65 32.59
N THR A 381 -16.82 33.90 31.94
CA THR A 381 -16.15 34.34 30.70
C THR A 381 -16.45 33.38 29.55
N TRP A 382 -16.39 33.89 28.32
CA TRP A 382 -16.58 33.18 27.07
C TRP A 382 -15.24 32.78 26.45
N VAL A 383 -15.16 31.59 25.87
CA VAL A 383 -13.95 31.09 25.22
C VAL A 383 -13.72 31.79 23.88
N HIS A 384 -12.49 32.26 23.62
CA HIS A 384 -12.07 32.93 22.39
C HIS A 384 -10.75 32.36 21.87
N SER A 385 -10.67 32.20 20.56
CA SER A 385 -9.43 31.93 19.84
C SER A 385 -8.49 33.13 19.88
N THR A 386 -7.18 32.86 20.04
CA THR A 386 -6.14 33.90 19.99
C THR A 386 -5.13 33.55 18.91
N ASN A 387 -4.46 34.55 18.35
CA ASN A 387 -3.42 34.33 17.35
C ASN A 387 -2.03 34.14 18.00
N ILE A 388 -1.97 34.07 19.33
CA ILE A 388 -0.74 33.85 20.10
C ILE A 388 -0.25 32.44 19.82
N LYS A 389 0.91 32.35 19.16
CA LYS A 389 1.63 31.09 18.98
C LYS A 389 2.32 30.73 20.28
N LEU A 390 2.11 29.49 20.75
CA LEU A 390 2.87 28.94 21.88
C LEU A 390 4.35 28.75 21.53
N ASP A 391 4.66 28.53 20.24
CA ASP A 391 6.00 28.39 19.69
C ASP A 391 6.17 29.24 18.43
N PRO A 392 7.00 30.29 18.45
CA PRO A 392 7.37 31.01 17.25
C PRO A 392 8.36 30.23 16.35
N ASP A 393 9.11 29.27 16.92
CA ASP A 393 10.25 28.60 16.26
C ASP A 393 9.96 27.20 15.69
N ASP A 394 8.77 26.61 15.93
CA ASP A 394 8.38 25.26 15.47
C ASP A 394 7.42 25.34 14.27
N ASP A 395 7.62 24.49 13.26
CA ASP A 395 6.76 24.36 12.07
C ASP A 395 5.32 23.98 12.44
N ASN A 396 5.12 23.31 13.58
CA ASN A 396 3.79 22.96 14.08
C ASN A 396 3.19 24.13 14.88
N VAL A 397 2.47 25.01 14.19
CA VAL A 397 1.84 26.17 14.82
C VAL A 397 0.72 25.75 15.79
N ARG A 398 0.94 26.02 17.07
CA ARG A 398 0.00 25.81 18.18
C ARG A 398 -0.53 27.17 18.65
N PHE A 399 -1.85 27.37 18.59
CA PHE A 399 -2.47 28.63 19.00
C PHE A 399 -3.08 28.51 20.39
N LYS A 400 -2.75 29.47 21.25
CA LYS A 400 -3.34 29.56 22.59
C LYS A 400 -4.82 29.95 22.50
N ILE A 401 -5.57 29.64 23.55
CA ILE A 401 -6.99 29.97 23.65
C ILE A 401 -7.20 30.79 24.92
N GLY A 402 -7.84 31.94 24.76
CA GLY A 402 -8.16 32.85 25.84
C GLY A 402 -9.62 32.73 26.26
N CYS A 403 -9.97 33.35 27.38
CA CYS A 403 -11.34 33.60 27.77
C CYS A 403 -11.53 35.08 28.11
N ALA A 404 -12.69 35.63 27.74
CA ALA A 404 -13.01 37.04 27.85
C ALA A 404 -14.45 37.26 28.29
N LEU A 405 -14.76 38.43 28.87
CA LEU A 405 -16.12 38.76 29.33
C LEU A 405 -17.08 39.08 28.19
N MET A 406 -16.58 39.51 27.03
CA MET A 406 -17.39 39.87 25.88
C MET A 406 -17.91 38.61 25.18
N LYS A 407 -19.17 38.61 24.75
CA LYS A 407 -19.75 37.54 23.94
C LYS A 407 -19.57 37.90 22.46
N GLU A 408 -18.83 37.08 21.71
CA GLU A 408 -18.69 37.23 20.26
C GLU A 408 -19.36 36.06 19.51
N ASP A 409 -20.06 36.38 18.42
CA ASP A 409 -20.76 35.37 17.61
C ASP A 409 -19.82 34.56 16.70
N LYS A 410 -18.62 35.08 16.43
CA LYS A 410 -17.60 34.43 15.59
C LYS A 410 -16.90 33.26 16.28
N GLU A 411 -16.90 33.28 17.61
CA GLU A 411 -16.20 32.32 18.47
C GLU A 411 -17.12 31.14 18.80
N ALA A 412 -17.44 30.36 17.76
CA ALA A 412 -18.30 29.19 17.85
C ALA A 412 -17.53 27.90 17.59
N PHE A 413 -17.79 26.88 18.43
CA PHE A 413 -17.28 25.53 18.27
C PHE A 413 -18.37 24.62 17.74
N GLN A 414 -18.07 23.84 16.72
CA GLN A 414 -18.90 22.74 16.27
C GLN A 414 -18.59 21.49 17.11
N ILE A 415 -19.63 20.86 17.66
CA ILE A 415 -19.52 19.57 18.34
C ILE A 415 -19.59 18.46 17.29
N VAL A 416 -18.45 17.87 16.97
CA VAL A 416 -18.36 16.76 16.01
C VAL A 416 -18.38 15.43 16.76
N HIS A 417 -19.43 14.64 16.55
CA HIS A 417 -19.56 13.31 17.14
C HIS A 417 -18.52 12.35 16.57
N VAL A 418 -17.95 11.51 17.43
CA VAL A 418 -16.97 10.47 17.06
C VAL A 418 -17.62 9.10 17.21
N SER A 419 -17.51 8.26 16.18
CA SER A 419 -18.06 6.90 16.23
C SER A 419 -17.42 6.09 17.38
N PRO A 420 -18.21 5.30 18.12
CA PRO A 420 -17.68 4.37 19.12
C PRO A 420 -16.64 3.39 18.58
N ASP A 421 -16.71 3.03 17.30
CA ASP A 421 -15.72 2.16 16.65
C ASP A 421 -14.32 2.78 16.61
N GLU A 422 -14.23 4.06 16.27
CA GLU A 422 -12.95 4.78 16.22
C GLU A 422 -12.31 4.85 17.61
N VAL A 423 -13.14 5.05 18.63
CA VAL A 423 -12.68 5.07 20.03
C VAL A 423 -12.19 3.71 20.47
N ARG A 424 -12.89 2.62 20.11
CA ARG A 424 -12.45 1.25 20.41
C ARG A 424 -11.13 0.92 19.73
N ASP A 425 -10.97 1.34 18.48
CA ASP A 425 -9.72 1.16 17.73
C ASP A 425 -8.54 1.89 18.43
N LEU A 426 -8.78 3.09 18.96
CA LEU A 426 -7.80 3.86 19.73
C LEU A 426 -7.49 3.20 21.08
N ASP A 427 -8.52 2.81 21.84
CA ASP A 427 -8.37 2.15 23.13
C ASP A 427 -7.58 0.83 22.98
N PHE A 428 -7.89 0.04 21.94
CA PHE A 428 -7.14 -1.17 21.60
C PHE A 428 -5.67 -0.86 21.29
N ALA A 429 -5.39 0.16 20.49
CA ALA A 429 -4.01 0.55 20.16
C ALA A 429 -3.23 1.04 21.40
N ASN A 430 -3.87 1.80 22.29
CA ASN A 430 -3.26 2.27 23.54
C ASN A 430 -2.93 1.10 24.48
N ASP A 431 -3.89 0.19 24.67
CA ASP A 431 -3.72 -0.97 25.54
C ASP A 431 -2.65 -1.93 24.98
N ALA A 432 -2.63 -2.15 23.66
CA ALA A 432 -1.61 -2.93 22.99
C ALA A 432 -0.21 -2.29 23.14
N ALA A 433 -0.10 -0.96 22.98
CA ALA A 433 1.15 -0.24 23.16
C ALA A 433 1.68 -0.35 24.60
N HIS A 434 0.81 -0.20 25.60
CA HIS A 434 1.17 -0.34 27.01
C HIS A 434 1.58 -1.78 27.36
N TYR A 435 0.85 -2.77 26.84
CA TYR A 435 1.19 -4.18 27.00
C TYR A 435 2.58 -4.48 26.41
N PHE A 436 2.87 -4.01 25.20
CA PHE A 436 4.19 -4.22 24.59
C PHE A 436 5.29 -3.49 25.36
N ASP A 437 5.08 -2.25 25.80
CA ASP A 437 6.10 -1.52 26.56
C ASP A 437 6.46 -2.25 27.87
N THR A 438 5.45 -2.73 28.59
CA THR A 438 5.64 -3.52 29.82
C THR A 438 6.34 -4.85 29.53
N THR A 439 5.91 -5.55 28.48
CA THR A 439 6.45 -6.86 28.10
C THR A 439 7.88 -6.76 27.62
N VAL A 440 8.18 -5.82 26.73
CA VAL A 440 9.52 -5.55 26.19
C VAL A 440 10.48 -5.11 27.30
N SER A 441 10.02 -4.25 28.23
CA SER A 441 10.83 -3.84 29.39
C SER A 441 11.09 -5.00 30.36
N LYS A 442 10.15 -5.93 30.54
CA LYS A 442 10.39 -7.18 31.29
C LYS A 442 11.41 -8.06 30.59
N TRP A 443 11.33 -8.17 29.26
CA TRP A 443 12.26 -8.98 28.46
C TRP A 443 13.68 -8.41 28.45
N GLU A 444 13.83 -7.08 28.49
CA GLU A 444 15.11 -6.39 28.67
C GLU A 444 15.77 -6.72 30.01
N LYS A 445 14.99 -6.74 31.09
CA LYS A 445 15.51 -6.98 32.45
C LYS A 445 15.85 -8.44 32.72
N LEU A 446 14.99 -9.37 32.28
CA LEU A 446 15.13 -10.80 32.58
C LEU A 446 15.94 -11.57 31.52
N GLY A 447 16.08 -11.02 30.32
CA GLY A 447 16.55 -11.75 29.15
C GLY A 447 15.50 -12.71 28.61
N ILE A 448 15.36 -12.78 27.27
CA ILE A 448 14.27 -13.52 26.59
C ILE A 448 14.22 -15.01 26.99
N MET A 449 15.34 -15.61 27.37
CA MET A 449 15.42 -17.01 27.79
C MET A 449 14.70 -17.34 29.10
N HIS A 450 14.59 -16.37 30.01
CA HIS A 450 13.96 -16.56 31.32
C HIS A 450 12.49 -16.15 31.34
N VAL A 451 11.95 -15.70 30.19
CA VAL A 451 10.54 -15.31 30.05
C VAL A 451 9.65 -16.55 30.09
N ASN A 452 8.48 -16.43 30.71
CA ASN A 452 7.51 -17.51 30.77
C ASN A 452 6.94 -17.84 29.38
N ALA A 453 6.63 -19.12 29.13
CA ALA A 453 6.04 -19.55 27.87
C ALA A 453 4.63 -18.97 27.65
N ASN A 454 3.89 -18.70 28.73
CA ASN A 454 2.56 -18.09 28.65
C ASN A 454 2.64 -16.64 28.15
N ASP A 455 3.58 -15.84 28.64
CA ASP A 455 3.78 -14.45 28.23
C ASP A 455 4.12 -14.37 26.73
N ARG A 456 4.93 -15.33 26.22
CA ARG A 456 5.22 -15.43 24.79
C ARG A 456 3.97 -15.79 23.97
N LYS A 457 3.13 -16.71 24.45
CA LYS A 457 1.87 -17.06 23.78
C LYS A 457 0.91 -15.88 23.73
N GLN A 458 0.82 -15.10 24.81
CA GLN A 458 0.01 -13.86 24.86
C GLN A 458 0.53 -12.81 23.88
N ALA A 459 1.86 -12.62 23.79
CA ALA A 459 2.45 -11.72 22.81
C ALA A 459 2.16 -12.15 21.36
N ILE A 460 2.21 -13.47 21.06
CA ILE A 460 1.85 -14.01 19.74
C ILE A 460 0.37 -13.76 19.43
N SER A 461 -0.52 -14.00 20.39
CA SER A 461 -1.97 -13.75 20.22
C SER A 461 -2.23 -12.28 19.92
N LEU A 462 -1.67 -11.36 20.70
CA LEU A 462 -1.86 -9.93 20.50
C LEU A 462 -1.30 -9.44 19.15
N LEU A 463 -0.14 -9.94 18.74
CA LEU A 463 0.42 -9.61 17.43
C LEU A 463 -0.47 -10.12 16.28
N SER A 464 -1.03 -11.32 16.41
CA SER A 464 -2.02 -11.85 15.48
C SER A 464 -3.26 -10.95 15.43
N ASP A 465 -3.78 -10.53 16.58
CA ASP A 465 -4.94 -9.63 16.65
C ASP A 465 -4.67 -8.28 15.98
N ILE A 466 -3.43 -7.77 16.03
CA ILE A 466 -3.04 -6.54 15.31
C ILE A 466 -3.03 -6.74 13.79
N VAL A 467 -2.69 -7.93 13.29
CA VAL A 467 -2.78 -8.22 11.84
C VAL A 467 -4.25 -8.18 11.39
N TYR A 468 -5.15 -8.82 12.13
CA TYR A 468 -6.60 -8.75 11.87
C TYR A 468 -7.18 -7.34 12.01
N PHE A 469 -6.70 -6.59 13.02
CA PHE A 469 -7.03 -5.19 13.21
C PHE A 469 -6.67 -4.33 11.99
N LEU A 470 -5.45 -4.49 11.45
CA LEU A 470 -5.03 -3.77 10.25
C LEU A 470 -5.81 -4.18 8.99
N ALA A 471 -6.21 -5.45 8.90
CA ALA A 471 -7.00 -5.98 7.79
C ALA A 471 -8.49 -5.64 7.84
N CYS A 472 -8.98 -5.08 8.95
CA CYS A 472 -10.42 -4.84 9.20
C CYS A 472 -11.27 -6.11 9.08
N GLN A 473 -10.75 -7.27 9.51
CA GLN A 473 -11.44 -8.56 9.48
C GLN A 473 -11.61 -9.11 10.90
N GLU A 474 -12.75 -9.77 11.18
CA GLU A 474 -12.92 -10.55 12.41
C GLU A 474 -12.02 -11.81 12.34
N ASN A 475 -11.47 -12.23 13.50
CA ASN A 475 -10.61 -13.40 13.57
C ASN A 475 -11.44 -14.68 13.35
N ASN A 476 -11.44 -15.19 12.13
CA ASN A 476 -12.18 -16.39 11.72
C ASN A 476 -11.46 -17.71 12.08
N GLY A 477 -10.37 -17.66 12.84
CA GLY A 477 -9.52 -18.82 13.14
C GLY A 477 -8.58 -19.23 11.99
N SER A 478 -8.47 -18.42 10.94
CA SER A 478 -7.44 -18.55 9.91
C SER A 478 -6.04 -18.23 10.46
N ASP A 479 -4.99 -18.69 9.79
CA ASP A 479 -3.64 -18.27 10.14
C ASP A 479 -3.44 -16.79 9.82
N ALA A 480 -2.87 -16.04 10.76
CA ALA A 480 -2.63 -14.61 10.61
C ALA A 480 -1.68 -14.29 9.43
N PHE A 481 -0.88 -15.26 9.00
CA PHE A 481 0.01 -15.11 7.85
C PHE A 481 -0.72 -15.08 6.50
N ASP A 482 -1.91 -15.68 6.41
CA ASP A 482 -2.68 -15.79 5.16
C ASP A 482 -3.61 -14.59 4.91
N VAL A 483 -3.75 -13.70 5.90
CA VAL A 483 -4.65 -12.54 5.83
C VAL A 483 -4.12 -11.52 4.81
N GLN A 484 -4.87 -11.29 3.74
CA GLN A 484 -4.56 -10.27 2.72
C GLN A 484 -5.39 -9.01 2.94
N ILE A 485 -4.74 -7.85 2.86
CA ILE A 485 -5.42 -6.54 2.93
C ILE A 485 -5.83 -6.14 1.51
N LEU A 486 -7.13 -6.24 1.23
CA LEU A 486 -7.72 -5.78 -0.03
C LEU A 486 -7.82 -4.24 -0.09
N LYS A 487 -8.09 -3.60 1.05
CA LYS A 487 -8.16 -2.14 1.18
C LYS A 487 -7.61 -1.69 2.53
N ALA A 488 -6.51 -0.96 2.51
CA ALA A 488 -5.85 -0.49 3.72
C ALA A 488 -6.65 0.64 4.40
N ASN A 489 -6.86 0.54 5.72
CA ASN A 489 -7.48 1.60 6.52
C ASN A 489 -6.41 2.57 7.05
N ARG A 490 -6.38 3.79 6.48
CA ARG A 490 -5.40 4.83 6.83
C ARG A 490 -5.48 5.28 8.29
N GLU A 491 -6.67 5.31 8.90
CA GLU A 491 -6.81 5.74 10.30
C GLU A 491 -6.24 4.69 11.26
N ARG A 492 -6.47 3.39 11.02
CA ARG A 492 -5.84 2.32 11.81
C ARG A 492 -4.32 2.31 11.66
N GLN A 493 -3.80 2.43 10.44
CA GLN A 493 -2.35 2.54 10.19
C GLN A 493 -1.73 3.77 10.88
N LYS A 494 -2.48 4.87 10.98
CA LYS A 494 -2.06 6.09 11.69
C LYS A 494 -2.06 5.89 13.21
N LEU A 495 -3.04 5.19 13.77
CA LEU A 495 -3.07 4.83 15.20
C LEU A 495 -1.85 3.99 15.60
N ILE A 496 -1.47 2.98 14.80
CA ILE A 496 -0.28 2.16 15.07
C ILE A 496 1.02 3.01 15.13
N ARG A 497 1.11 4.07 14.33
CA ARG A 497 2.25 5.01 14.37
C ARG A 497 2.15 5.97 15.55
N GLU A 498 1.02 6.65 15.74
CA GLU A 498 0.85 7.70 16.76
C GLU A 498 0.92 7.13 18.18
N GLN A 499 0.39 5.92 18.41
CA GLN A 499 0.48 5.24 19.71
C GLN A 499 1.80 4.47 19.93
N ASN A 500 2.82 4.76 19.12
CA ASN A 500 4.18 4.21 19.25
C ASN A 500 4.28 2.67 19.18
N ILE A 501 3.29 1.97 18.63
CA ILE A 501 3.36 0.52 18.46
C ILE A 501 4.53 0.15 17.53
N LEU A 502 4.73 0.89 16.42
CA LEU A 502 5.90 0.67 15.53
C LEU A 502 7.24 0.72 16.29
N LYS A 503 7.39 1.68 17.22
CA LYS A 503 8.60 1.81 18.04
C LYS A 503 8.79 0.59 18.94
N GLN A 504 7.72 0.09 19.55
CA GLN A 504 7.78 -1.10 20.39
C GLN A 504 8.08 -2.37 19.58
N LEU A 505 7.54 -2.50 18.36
CA LEU A 505 7.87 -3.62 17.46
C LEU A 505 9.36 -3.65 17.11
N PHE A 506 9.96 -2.50 16.77
CA PHE A 506 11.41 -2.44 16.51
C PHE A 506 12.24 -2.72 17.77
N ARG A 507 11.82 -2.23 18.93
CA ARG A 507 12.49 -2.54 20.21
C ARG A 507 12.44 -4.04 20.51
N MET A 508 11.30 -4.68 20.28
CA MET A 508 11.13 -6.12 20.40
C MET A 508 12.02 -6.91 19.43
N LEU A 509 12.09 -6.50 18.16
CA LEU A 509 12.97 -7.11 17.15
C LEU A 509 14.46 -6.97 17.52
N ARG A 510 14.88 -5.83 18.09
CA ARG A 510 16.27 -5.60 18.52
C ARG A 510 16.70 -6.55 19.63
N LEU A 511 15.82 -6.82 20.59
CA LEU A 511 16.12 -7.75 21.69
C LEU A 511 16.30 -9.19 21.22
N MET A 512 15.60 -9.57 20.14
CA MET A 512 15.68 -10.93 19.58
C MET A 512 16.92 -11.15 18.71
N LYS A 513 17.57 -10.07 18.25
CA LYS A 513 18.72 -10.11 17.32
C LYS A 513 19.86 -11.04 17.79
N PRO A 514 20.38 -10.96 19.03
CA PRO A 514 21.51 -11.80 19.46
C PRO A 514 21.19 -13.30 19.40
N ARG A 515 19.93 -13.69 19.62
CA ARG A 515 19.52 -15.10 19.56
C ARG A 515 19.35 -15.59 18.12
N LEU A 516 18.81 -14.74 17.24
CA LEU A 516 18.73 -15.02 15.80
C LEU A 516 20.14 -15.20 15.21
N GLU A 517 21.12 -14.40 15.65
CA GLU A 517 22.53 -14.52 15.25
C GLU A 517 23.20 -15.78 15.82
N PHE A 518 22.88 -16.19 17.06
CA PHE A 518 23.35 -17.44 17.65
C PHE A 518 22.80 -18.68 16.90
N GLU A 519 21.50 -18.68 16.56
CA GLU A 519 20.90 -19.76 15.76
C GLU A 519 21.46 -19.82 14.34
N ARG A 520 21.71 -18.66 13.71
CA ARG A 520 22.38 -18.55 12.40
C ARG A 520 23.79 -19.14 12.44
N SER A 521 24.54 -18.94 13.53
CA SER A 521 25.89 -19.48 13.70
C SER A 521 25.89 -21.00 13.94
N ASN A 522 24.97 -21.53 14.75
CA ASN A 522 24.87 -22.98 14.98
C ASN A 522 24.41 -23.75 13.73
N MET A 523 23.54 -23.17 12.90
CA MET A 523 23.10 -23.81 11.64
C MET A 523 24.22 -23.86 10.59
N LYS A 524 25.21 -22.96 10.64
CA LYS A 524 26.44 -23.03 9.82
C LYS A 524 27.37 -24.18 10.26
N SER A 525 27.40 -24.55 11.55
CA SER A 525 28.24 -25.64 12.06
C SER A 525 27.73 -27.04 11.68
N ILE A 526 26.43 -27.23 11.48
CA ILE A 526 25.82 -28.54 11.18
C ILE A 526 25.94 -28.88 9.68
N LYS A 527 26.01 -27.89 8.79
CA LYS A 527 26.19 -28.09 7.34
C LYS A 527 27.65 -28.26 6.90
N GLY A 528 28.60 -28.26 7.84
CA GLY A 528 30.04 -28.29 7.57
C GLY A 528 30.74 -29.63 7.77
N SER A 529 30.03 -30.71 8.11
CA SER A 529 30.64 -32.02 8.38
C SER A 529 30.04 -33.14 7.53
N ASP A 530 30.22 -33.05 6.21
CA ASP A 530 30.14 -34.21 5.31
C ASP A 530 31.57 -34.63 4.92
N SER A 531 32.19 -35.48 5.74
CA SER A 531 33.32 -36.30 5.30
C SER A 531 33.46 -37.55 6.19
N HIS A 532 33.01 -38.68 5.65
CA HIS A 532 33.30 -40.09 5.98
C HIS A 532 33.28 -40.60 7.45
N PRO A 533 32.62 -41.74 7.72
CA PRO A 533 32.70 -42.40 9.03
C PRO A 533 33.99 -43.25 9.13
N PRO A 534 34.75 -43.22 10.23
CA PRO A 534 35.74 -44.26 10.48
C PRO A 534 35.05 -45.45 11.16
N ASN A 535 35.28 -46.61 10.55
CA ASN A 535 35.00 -47.93 11.07
C ASN A 535 35.76 -48.22 12.38
N SER A 536 35.03 -48.74 13.36
CA SER A 536 35.32 -49.95 14.15
C SER A 536 35.07 -49.79 15.65
N PRO A 537 34.59 -50.86 16.32
CA PRO A 537 33.93 -50.77 17.61
C PRO A 537 34.83 -51.30 18.73
N THR A 538 34.82 -50.63 19.89
CA THR A 538 35.25 -51.27 21.14
C THR A 538 34.23 -50.99 22.22
N MET A 539 33.57 -52.07 22.61
CA MET A 539 32.66 -52.16 23.73
C MET A 539 33.39 -51.84 25.04
N LEU A 540 32.78 -50.98 25.86
CA LEU A 540 32.55 -51.35 27.26
C LEU A 540 31.36 -50.57 27.83
N ASN A 541 30.40 -51.35 28.33
CA ASN A 541 29.33 -51.01 29.26
C ASN A 541 28.15 -50.16 28.76
N ASN A 542 27.13 -50.92 28.38
CA ASN A 542 25.87 -50.51 27.76
C ASN A 542 24.73 -50.31 28.78
N ASP A 543 25.02 -50.01 30.04
CA ASP A 543 23.97 -49.96 31.09
C ASP A 543 23.64 -48.54 31.58
N LEU A 544 24.17 -47.49 30.93
CA LEU A 544 23.85 -46.09 31.24
C LEU A 544 23.45 -45.24 30.03
N TYR A 545 23.00 -45.87 28.93
CA TYR A 545 22.64 -45.17 27.69
C TYR A 545 21.12 -45.11 27.40
N ILE A 546 20.29 -45.79 28.21
CA ILE A 546 18.83 -45.81 28.02
C ILE A 546 18.08 -44.84 28.97
N LEU A 547 18.72 -44.34 30.02
CA LEU A 547 18.11 -43.37 30.95
C LEU A 547 18.48 -41.90 30.69
N SER A 548 19.48 -41.60 29.84
CA SER A 548 19.87 -40.23 29.48
C SER A 548 19.17 -39.69 28.22
N GLN A 549 18.62 -40.55 27.36
CA GLN A 549 17.91 -40.11 26.14
C GLN A 549 16.51 -39.57 26.42
N GLN A 550 15.85 -39.96 27.51
CA GLN A 550 14.53 -39.40 27.87
C GLN A 550 14.60 -38.00 28.49
N GLN A 551 15.75 -37.59 29.05
CA GLN A 551 15.93 -36.23 29.59
C GLN A 551 16.55 -35.23 28.57
N GLN A 552 17.23 -35.71 27.52
CA GLN A 552 17.77 -34.86 26.45
C GLN A 552 16.76 -34.55 25.33
N GLN A 553 15.81 -35.46 25.03
CA GLN A 553 14.73 -35.17 24.08
C GLN A 553 13.85 -34.00 24.53
N ASP A 554 13.55 -33.88 25.83
CA ASP A 554 12.73 -32.80 26.38
C ASP A 554 13.45 -31.43 26.40
N SER A 555 14.78 -31.38 26.55
CA SER A 555 15.52 -30.12 26.41
C SER A 555 15.58 -29.64 24.97
N ASP A 556 15.78 -30.55 24.02
CA ASP A 556 15.86 -30.20 22.58
C ASP A 556 14.49 -29.83 22.00
N ILE A 557 13.40 -30.49 22.42
CA ILE A 557 12.02 -30.11 22.06
C ILE A 557 11.64 -28.76 22.66
N ARG A 558 12.04 -28.46 23.91
CA ARG A 558 11.80 -27.15 24.53
C ARG A 558 12.59 -26.03 23.86
N HIS A 559 13.85 -26.28 23.48
CA HIS A 559 14.66 -25.34 22.71
C HIS A 559 14.09 -25.10 21.30
N SER A 560 13.60 -26.15 20.63
CA SER A 560 12.93 -26.07 19.33
C SER A 560 11.60 -25.28 19.41
N THR A 561 10.79 -25.55 20.42
CA THR A 561 9.51 -24.85 20.66
C THR A 561 9.72 -23.38 20.99
N PHE A 562 10.74 -23.07 21.80
CA PHE A 562 11.13 -21.70 22.12
C PHE A 562 11.63 -20.95 20.88
N SER A 563 12.52 -21.55 20.09
CA SER A 563 13.03 -20.98 18.83
C SER A 563 11.89 -20.71 17.85
N TYR A 564 10.97 -21.66 17.69
CA TYR A 564 9.78 -21.49 16.86
C TYR A 564 8.92 -20.30 17.32
N GLN A 565 8.62 -20.18 18.62
CA GLN A 565 7.85 -19.06 19.17
C GLN A 565 8.52 -17.70 18.89
N VAL A 566 9.83 -17.60 19.07
CA VAL A 566 10.59 -16.37 18.79
C VAL A 566 10.55 -16.02 17.29
N LYS A 567 10.72 -17.02 16.41
CA LYS A 567 10.59 -16.82 14.96
C LYS A 567 9.19 -16.39 14.57
N THR A 568 8.15 -16.98 15.16
CA THR A 568 6.75 -16.58 14.93
C THR A 568 6.50 -15.14 15.35
N ILE A 569 7.01 -14.72 16.51
CA ILE A 569 6.92 -13.31 16.95
C ILE A 569 7.60 -12.38 15.91
N CYS A 570 8.80 -12.72 15.44
CA CYS A 570 9.50 -11.92 14.44
C CYS A 570 8.72 -11.85 13.11
N ARG A 571 8.19 -12.98 12.64
CA ARG A 571 7.39 -13.06 11.41
C ARG A 571 6.13 -12.21 11.50
N LEU A 572 5.43 -12.23 12.64
CA LEU A 572 4.26 -11.39 12.86
C LEU A 572 4.64 -9.90 12.90
N CYS A 573 5.78 -9.54 13.51
CA CYS A 573 6.26 -8.16 13.49
C CYS A 573 6.49 -7.66 12.06
N TYR A 574 7.23 -8.43 11.25
CA TYR A 574 7.47 -8.07 9.85
C TYR A 574 6.18 -8.04 9.02
N ARG A 575 5.24 -8.95 9.28
CA ARG A 575 3.92 -8.91 8.64
C ARG A 575 3.15 -7.63 8.98
N ILE A 576 3.13 -7.21 10.24
CA ILE A 576 2.52 -5.94 10.68
C ILE A 576 3.21 -4.75 10.01
N LEU A 577 4.55 -4.74 9.96
CA LEU A 577 5.31 -3.69 9.27
C LEU A 577 4.97 -3.60 7.78
N LYS A 578 4.87 -4.74 7.09
CA LYS A 578 4.47 -4.83 5.68
C LYS A 578 3.07 -4.26 5.44
N HIS A 579 2.12 -4.50 6.35
CA HIS A 579 0.77 -3.94 6.24
C HIS A 579 0.69 -2.45 6.59
N CYS A 580 1.52 -1.98 7.53
CA CYS A 580 1.56 -0.57 7.93
C CYS A 580 2.11 0.36 6.84
N GLN A 581 2.92 -0.14 5.91
CA GLN A 581 3.56 0.65 4.84
C GLN A 581 2.76 0.72 3.53
N GLN A 582 1.71 -0.10 3.37
CA GLN A 582 0.87 -0.11 2.17
C GLN A 582 0.20 1.25 1.97
N GLU A 583 0.50 1.89 0.83
CA GLU A 583 -0.05 3.19 0.39
C GLU A 583 0.09 4.36 1.39
N TYR A 584 1.02 4.28 2.36
CA TYR A 584 1.16 5.31 3.39
C TYR A 584 2.59 5.83 3.55
N ARG A 585 2.88 6.93 2.83
CA ARG A 585 4.18 7.60 2.79
C ARG A 585 4.82 7.87 4.15
N LYS A 586 4.08 8.44 5.11
CA LYS A 586 4.63 8.78 6.44
C LYS A 586 5.08 7.53 7.23
N ASN A 587 4.36 6.41 7.09
CA ASN A 587 4.75 5.16 7.73
C ASN A 587 5.99 4.56 7.06
N GLN A 588 6.06 4.63 5.73
CA GLN A 588 7.25 4.21 4.99
C GLN A 588 8.50 5.01 5.42
N GLU A 589 8.41 6.32 5.65
CA GLU A 589 9.53 7.12 6.17
C GLU A 589 9.96 6.69 7.58
N THR A 590 9.01 6.40 8.46
CA THR A 590 9.34 5.94 9.82
C THR A 590 10.02 4.58 9.82
N ILE A 591 9.60 3.68 8.92
CA ILE A 591 10.20 2.34 8.78
C ILE A 591 11.57 2.44 8.08
N ALA A 592 11.72 3.30 7.07
CA ALA A 592 12.96 3.49 6.34
C ALA A 592 14.13 4.01 7.22
N LYS A 593 13.84 4.69 8.34
CA LYS A 593 14.88 5.06 9.32
C LYS A 593 15.58 3.85 9.95
N GLU A 594 14.90 2.71 10.02
CA GLU A 594 15.40 1.46 10.60
C GLU A 594 15.85 0.46 9.52
N PHE A 595 16.06 0.93 8.28
CA PHE A 595 16.38 0.08 7.14
C PHE A 595 17.66 -0.73 7.35
N SER A 596 18.76 -0.10 7.80
CA SER A 596 20.03 -0.79 8.06
C SER A 596 19.90 -1.87 9.15
N PHE A 597 18.97 -1.68 10.10
CA PHE A 597 18.66 -2.71 11.10
C PHE A 597 17.92 -3.90 10.48
N MET A 598 16.90 -3.66 9.66
CA MET A 598 16.16 -4.72 8.96
C MET A 598 17.08 -5.54 8.05
N GLN A 599 18.02 -4.89 7.35
CA GLN A 599 19.03 -5.57 6.52
C GLN A 599 19.87 -6.58 7.32
N SER A 600 20.23 -6.25 8.57
CA SER A 600 21.03 -7.15 9.41
C SER A 600 20.30 -8.46 9.76
N GLN A 601 18.97 -8.47 9.71
CA GLN A 601 18.14 -9.62 10.03
C GLN A 601 17.77 -10.46 8.81
N ILE A 602 18.16 -10.04 7.61
CA ILE A 602 17.89 -10.81 6.39
C ILE A 602 18.62 -12.16 6.47
N GLY A 603 17.89 -13.20 6.06
CA GLY A 603 18.39 -14.56 6.05
C GLY A 603 18.20 -15.36 7.35
N CYS A 604 17.40 -14.85 8.29
CA CYS A 604 16.97 -15.59 9.49
C CYS A 604 15.59 -16.28 9.33
N ASP A 605 15.03 -16.35 8.11
CA ASP A 605 13.70 -16.91 7.79
C ASP A 605 12.52 -16.28 8.56
N ILE A 606 12.58 -14.95 8.75
CA ILE A 606 11.61 -14.16 9.53
C ILE A 606 10.72 -13.22 8.68
N LEU A 607 10.67 -13.38 7.36
CA LEU A 607 9.90 -12.53 6.42
C LEU A 607 10.36 -11.05 6.33
N ALA A 608 11.60 -10.75 6.74
CA ALA A 608 12.19 -9.42 6.59
C ALA A 608 12.30 -9.01 5.10
N GLU A 609 12.66 -9.98 4.26
CA GLU A 609 12.76 -9.89 2.79
C GLU A 609 11.51 -9.29 2.15
N ASP A 610 10.34 -9.89 2.39
CA ASP A 610 9.04 -9.45 1.87
C ASP A 610 8.63 -8.04 2.30
N THR A 611 9.12 -7.59 3.46
CA THR A 611 8.81 -6.25 3.98
C THR A 611 9.69 -5.22 3.29
N ILE A 612 10.96 -5.55 3.05
CA ILE A 612 11.91 -4.70 2.33
C ILE A 612 11.50 -4.53 0.88
N THR A 613 11.15 -5.61 0.17
CA THR A 613 10.67 -5.51 -1.23
C THR A 613 9.46 -4.60 -1.34
N ALA A 614 8.47 -4.79 -0.47
CA ALA A 614 7.28 -3.95 -0.44
C ALA A 614 7.56 -2.49 -0.03
N LEU A 615 8.65 -2.21 0.69
CA LEU A 615 9.07 -0.85 1.04
C LEU A 615 9.77 -0.15 -0.14
N LEU A 616 10.57 -0.89 -0.90
CA LEU A 616 11.36 -0.36 -2.03
C LEU A 616 10.53 -0.23 -3.31
N HIS A 617 9.53 -1.09 -3.49
CA HIS A 617 8.66 -1.08 -4.66
C HIS A 617 7.89 0.25 -4.79
N ASN A 618 8.00 0.91 -5.95
CA ASN A 618 7.29 2.14 -6.32
C ASN A 618 7.51 3.36 -5.39
N ASN A 619 8.65 3.47 -4.71
CA ASN A 619 8.95 4.58 -3.80
C ASN A 619 10.24 5.36 -4.13
N LYS A 620 10.32 5.95 -5.33
CA LYS A 620 11.49 6.73 -5.82
C LYS A 620 12.13 7.69 -4.79
N LYS A 621 11.32 8.53 -4.12
CA LYS A 621 11.84 9.51 -3.14
C LYS A 621 12.46 8.89 -1.88
N LEU A 622 12.02 7.69 -1.49
CA LEU A 622 12.62 6.99 -0.34
C LEU A 622 13.97 6.42 -0.72
N LEU A 623 14.05 5.84 -1.93
CA LEU A 623 15.28 5.29 -2.49
C LEU A 623 16.37 6.37 -2.57
N GLU A 624 16.03 7.54 -3.10
CA GLU A 624 16.96 8.67 -3.23
C GLU A 624 17.47 9.23 -1.88
N LYS A 625 16.68 9.12 -0.81
CA LYS A 625 17.00 9.72 0.50
C LYS A 625 17.67 8.75 1.48
N HIS A 626 17.30 7.48 1.46
CA HIS A 626 17.66 6.51 2.50
C HIS A 626 18.63 5.41 2.04
N ILE A 627 18.83 5.23 0.74
CA ILE A 627 19.80 4.24 0.23
C ILE A 627 21.16 4.93 0.08
N THR A 628 22.16 4.43 0.80
CA THR A 628 23.56 4.85 0.68
C THR A 628 24.45 3.67 0.27
N GLU A 629 25.73 3.94 0.01
CA GLU A 629 26.72 2.92 -0.36
C GLU A 629 26.84 1.80 0.71
N LYS A 630 26.66 2.13 2.00
CA LYS A 630 26.74 1.16 3.11
C LYS A 630 25.65 0.09 3.03
N GLU A 631 24.44 0.47 2.63
CA GLU A 631 23.32 -0.46 2.46
C GLU A 631 23.59 -1.42 1.29
N ILE A 632 24.17 -0.91 0.19
CA ILE A 632 24.51 -1.70 -1.00
C ILE A 632 25.63 -2.69 -0.67
N ASP A 633 26.70 -2.24 0.00
CA ASP A 633 27.80 -3.11 0.42
C ASP A 633 27.32 -4.22 1.36
N THR A 634 26.32 -3.93 2.19
CA THR A 634 25.69 -4.95 3.05
C THR A 634 24.95 -6.00 2.22
N PHE A 635 24.22 -5.62 1.18
CA PHE A 635 23.59 -6.57 0.25
C PHE A 635 24.63 -7.40 -0.50
N VAL A 636 25.72 -6.79 -0.97
CA VAL A 636 26.81 -7.50 -1.66
C VAL A 636 27.48 -8.51 -0.72
N ARG A 637 27.69 -8.16 0.56
CA ARG A 637 28.19 -9.10 1.58
C ARG A 637 27.22 -10.26 1.82
N LEU A 638 25.92 -9.99 1.90
CA LEU A 638 24.90 -11.04 2.06
C LEU A 638 24.84 -11.97 0.85
N LEU A 639 24.99 -11.42 -0.36
CA LEU A 639 25.10 -12.18 -1.60
C LEU A 639 26.32 -13.10 -1.58
N ARG A 640 27.48 -12.62 -1.12
CA ARG A 640 28.70 -13.44 -0.96
C ARG A 640 28.52 -14.57 0.06
N GLU A 641 27.77 -14.34 1.15
CA GLU A 641 27.53 -15.36 2.18
C GLU A 641 26.53 -16.45 1.78
N LYS A 642 25.47 -16.10 1.03
CA LYS A 642 24.34 -17.00 0.76
C LYS A 642 24.19 -17.43 -0.71
N ARG A 643 24.69 -16.64 -1.66
CA ARG A 643 24.43 -16.77 -3.12
C ARG A 643 22.97 -17.02 -3.47
N ASP A 644 22.05 -16.36 -2.76
CA ASP A 644 20.63 -16.44 -3.07
C ASP A 644 20.29 -15.42 -4.17
N CYS A 645 19.57 -15.88 -5.18
CA CYS A 645 19.15 -15.10 -6.33
C CYS A 645 18.23 -13.92 -5.99
N LYS A 646 17.46 -14.00 -4.89
CA LYS A 646 16.56 -12.92 -4.44
C LYS A 646 17.29 -11.61 -4.13
N PHE A 647 18.55 -11.68 -3.68
CA PHE A 647 19.32 -10.46 -3.41
C PHE A 647 19.69 -9.71 -4.68
N LEU A 648 19.90 -10.42 -5.80
CA LEU A 648 20.12 -9.80 -7.10
C LEU A 648 18.84 -9.15 -7.62
N GLU A 649 17.69 -9.77 -7.38
CA GLU A 649 16.38 -9.17 -7.66
C GLU A 649 16.21 -7.86 -6.89
N TYR A 650 16.58 -7.81 -5.60
CA TYR A 650 16.52 -6.57 -4.82
C TYR A 650 17.44 -5.48 -5.35
N LEU A 651 18.66 -5.83 -5.77
CA LEU A 651 19.55 -4.86 -6.41
C LEU A 651 18.97 -4.35 -7.74
N SER A 652 18.28 -5.22 -8.50
CA SER A 652 17.58 -4.83 -9.73
C SER A 652 16.42 -3.88 -9.44
N ASP A 653 15.60 -4.17 -8.43
CA ASP A 653 14.48 -3.32 -8.00
C ASP A 653 14.93 -1.96 -7.44
N LEU A 654 16.15 -1.88 -6.90
CA LEU A 654 16.75 -0.62 -6.46
C LEU A 654 17.14 0.29 -7.63
N CYS A 655 17.44 -0.27 -8.80
CA CYS A 655 17.78 0.48 -10.01
C CYS A 655 16.53 1.10 -10.68
N VAL A 656 15.38 0.43 -10.61
CA VAL A 656 14.16 0.80 -11.36
C VAL A 656 12.96 0.94 -10.43
N SER A 657 12.28 2.09 -10.47
CA SER A 657 11.05 2.34 -9.70
C SER A 657 9.94 2.83 -10.62
N SER A 658 8.79 2.15 -10.63
CA SER A 658 7.65 2.46 -11.52
C SER A 658 8.05 2.60 -13.00
N ASN A 659 8.91 1.69 -13.48
CA ASN A 659 9.47 1.70 -14.83
C ASN A 659 10.26 2.98 -15.19
N GLN A 660 10.84 3.65 -14.19
CA GLN A 660 11.79 4.75 -14.37
C GLN A 660 13.11 4.43 -13.68
N ALA A 661 14.23 4.75 -14.35
CA ALA A 661 15.55 4.65 -13.74
C ALA A 661 15.76 5.66 -12.62
N ILE A 662 16.55 5.25 -11.61
CA ILE A 662 17.09 6.12 -10.57
C ILE A 662 18.60 6.21 -10.76
N ALA A 663 19.06 7.23 -11.49
CA ALA A 663 20.45 7.40 -11.89
C ALA A 663 21.44 7.31 -10.71
N ARG A 664 21.14 7.98 -9.58
CA ARG A 664 21.98 7.96 -8.37
C ARG A 664 22.18 6.55 -7.81
N THR A 665 21.10 5.77 -7.72
CA THR A 665 21.16 4.40 -7.18
C THR A 665 21.86 3.46 -8.16
N GLN A 666 21.58 3.60 -9.46
CA GLN A 666 22.28 2.85 -10.50
C GLN A 666 23.79 3.10 -10.43
N GLU A 667 24.24 4.36 -10.31
CA GLU A 667 25.67 4.68 -10.22
C GLU A 667 26.35 4.01 -9.02
N MET A 668 25.73 4.08 -7.84
CA MET A 668 26.28 3.44 -6.63
C MET A 668 26.39 1.91 -6.78
N ILE A 669 25.38 1.28 -7.37
CA ILE A 669 25.37 -0.17 -7.63
C ILE A 669 26.45 -0.52 -8.68
N CYS A 670 26.60 0.26 -9.74
CA CYS A 670 27.64 0.07 -10.75
C CYS A 670 29.05 0.07 -10.15
N LYS A 671 29.37 1.08 -9.33
CA LYS A 671 30.69 1.19 -8.68
C LYS A 671 30.93 0.04 -7.70
N SER A 672 29.95 -0.32 -6.87
CA SER A 672 30.12 -1.38 -5.86
C SER A 672 30.18 -2.80 -6.47
N VAL A 673 29.35 -3.10 -7.47
CA VAL A 673 29.24 -4.45 -8.06
C VAL A 673 30.30 -4.70 -9.13
N LEU A 674 30.51 -3.77 -10.08
CA LEU A 674 31.41 -4.00 -11.22
C LEU A 674 32.89 -3.78 -10.86
N GLU A 675 33.21 -2.78 -10.03
CA GLU A 675 34.61 -2.43 -9.74
C GLU A 675 35.14 -3.14 -8.48
N LYS A 676 34.39 -3.09 -7.37
CA LYS A 676 34.86 -3.57 -6.06
C LYS A 676 34.66 -5.07 -5.83
N ASN A 677 33.62 -5.66 -6.41
CA ASN A 677 33.18 -7.03 -6.09
C ASN A 677 32.95 -7.87 -7.35
N ALA A 678 33.91 -7.91 -8.28
CA ALA A 678 33.79 -8.72 -9.50
C ALA A 678 33.82 -10.25 -9.24
N ASP A 679 34.11 -10.70 -8.02
CA ASP A 679 34.18 -12.12 -7.63
C ASP A 679 32.81 -12.79 -7.45
N ILE A 680 31.76 -12.00 -7.17
CA ILE A 680 30.38 -12.50 -7.04
C ILE A 680 29.69 -12.71 -8.41
N LEU A 681 30.29 -12.22 -9.49
CA LEU A 681 29.75 -12.27 -10.84
C LEU A 681 30.24 -13.52 -11.59
N ILE A 682 29.34 -14.14 -12.33
CA ILE A 682 29.68 -15.18 -13.30
C ILE A 682 30.23 -14.50 -14.56
N ARG A 683 31.43 -14.87 -14.98
CA ARG A 683 32.06 -14.35 -16.19
C ARG A 683 31.70 -15.18 -17.40
N THR A 684 31.35 -14.53 -18.49
CA THR A 684 30.87 -15.15 -19.72
C THR A 684 31.86 -14.88 -20.85
N LYS A 685 32.29 -15.94 -21.56
CA LYS A 685 33.23 -15.84 -22.68
C LYS A 685 32.77 -16.68 -23.86
N LEU A 686 33.13 -16.25 -25.06
CA LEU A 686 32.96 -17.00 -26.31
C LEU A 686 34.30 -17.69 -26.62
N GLU A 687 34.30 -19.03 -26.68
CA GLU A 687 35.49 -19.82 -27.04
C GLU A 687 35.19 -20.74 -28.24
N GLU A 688 36.17 -20.94 -29.12
CA GLU A 688 36.09 -21.89 -30.23
C GLU A 688 36.57 -23.27 -29.77
N ARG A 689 35.69 -24.28 -29.82
CA ARG A 689 36.03 -25.68 -29.48
C ARG A 689 35.86 -26.59 -30.71
N ALA A 690 36.71 -27.60 -30.81
CA ALA A 690 36.64 -28.60 -31.86
C ALA A 690 35.61 -29.67 -31.50
N CYS A 691 34.59 -29.85 -32.33
CA CYS A 691 33.66 -30.96 -32.20
C CYS A 691 34.25 -32.21 -32.86
N ILE A 692 34.21 -33.35 -32.18
CA ILE A 692 34.37 -34.66 -32.79
C ILE A 692 32.95 -35.12 -33.11
N GLU A 693 32.56 -35.15 -34.39
CA GLU A 693 31.35 -35.90 -34.76
C GLU A 693 31.61 -37.38 -34.48
N ASP A 694 30.75 -37.98 -33.65
CA ASP A 694 30.73 -39.42 -33.45
C ASP A 694 30.59 -40.12 -34.80
N MET A 695 31.46 -41.12 -35.04
CA MET A 695 31.40 -42.01 -36.20
C MET A 695 29.97 -42.54 -36.37
N ILE A 696 29.32 -42.20 -37.49
CA ILE A 696 28.27 -43.05 -38.03
C ILE A 696 28.96 -44.38 -38.38
N LEU A 697 28.69 -45.41 -37.59
CA LEU A 697 29.03 -46.79 -37.93
C LEU A 697 28.10 -47.22 -39.07
N ASP A 698 28.47 -46.90 -40.31
CA ASP A 698 27.92 -47.58 -41.48
C ASP A 698 28.67 -48.91 -41.64
N ASP A 699 27.93 -49.99 -41.38
CA ASP A 699 28.35 -51.36 -41.59
C ASP A 699 28.52 -51.60 -43.11
N ASN A 700 29.71 -52.08 -43.50
CA ASN A 700 30.13 -52.46 -44.87
C ASN A 700 30.67 -51.34 -45.78
N THR A 701 31.95 -51.03 -45.65
CA THR A 701 32.99 -51.31 -46.66
C THR A 701 34.32 -50.70 -46.22
N SER A 702 35.37 -51.50 -46.34
CA SER A 702 36.75 -51.14 -46.01
C SER A 702 37.29 -50.05 -46.94
N SER A 703 37.27 -48.78 -46.51
CA SER A 703 38.36 -47.80 -46.64
C SER A 703 37.92 -46.39 -46.22
N PRO A 704 38.57 -45.72 -45.25
CA PRO A 704 38.41 -44.29 -45.06
C PRO A 704 39.57 -43.56 -45.75
N THR A 705 39.38 -43.20 -47.02
CA THR A 705 39.97 -42.00 -47.59
C THR A 705 38.90 -40.91 -47.53
N GLY A 706 39.02 -39.94 -46.62
CA GLY A 706 38.04 -38.87 -46.53
C GLY A 706 38.28 -37.92 -45.35
N VAL A 707 38.96 -36.81 -45.65
CA VAL A 707 39.08 -35.54 -44.93
C VAL A 707 38.19 -35.39 -43.68
N SER A 708 38.80 -35.29 -42.49
CA SER A 708 38.15 -34.73 -41.31
C SER A 708 37.89 -33.23 -41.53
N ASN A 709 36.67 -32.86 -41.90
CA ASN A 709 36.22 -31.48 -41.74
C ASN A 709 36.04 -31.21 -40.24
N LYS A 710 37.03 -30.58 -39.60
CA LYS A 710 36.88 -30.02 -38.27
C LYS A 710 35.96 -28.80 -38.37
N ASN A 711 34.66 -28.98 -38.13
CA ASN A 711 33.79 -27.84 -37.86
C ASN A 711 34.14 -27.31 -36.46
N MET A 712 34.70 -26.10 -36.41
CA MET A 712 34.92 -25.37 -35.15
C MET A 712 33.59 -24.72 -34.77
N LEU A 713 32.96 -25.16 -33.67
CA LEU A 713 31.77 -24.50 -33.14
C LEU A 713 32.19 -23.47 -32.08
N LYS A 714 31.60 -22.29 -32.15
CA LYS A 714 31.73 -21.25 -31.11
C LYS A 714 30.75 -21.58 -29.99
N GLU A 715 31.27 -21.86 -28.79
CA GLU A 715 30.46 -22.12 -27.61
C GLU A 715 30.62 -21.02 -26.55
N VAL A 716 29.54 -20.78 -25.80
CA VAL A 716 29.53 -19.82 -24.69
C VAL A 716 29.83 -20.54 -23.38
N ILE A 717 30.89 -20.12 -22.72
CA ILE A 717 31.39 -20.73 -21.48
C ILE A 717 31.14 -19.78 -20.32
N LEU A 718 30.56 -20.33 -19.26
CA LEU A 718 30.39 -19.66 -17.97
C LEU A 718 31.53 -20.06 -17.05
N THR A 719 32.18 -19.07 -16.44
CA THR A 719 33.25 -19.29 -15.46
C THR A 719 32.86 -18.73 -14.09
N TRP A 720 32.88 -19.59 -13.07
CA TRP A 720 32.53 -19.25 -11.68
C TRP A 720 33.44 -20.04 -10.72
N ASP A 721 33.96 -19.40 -9.67
CA ASP A 721 34.84 -20.05 -8.67
C ASP A 721 36.01 -20.88 -9.24
N GLY A 722 36.54 -20.48 -10.40
CA GLY A 722 37.59 -21.23 -11.11
C GLY A 722 37.13 -22.48 -11.85
N LYS A 723 35.82 -22.78 -11.89
CA LYS A 723 35.19 -23.79 -12.76
C LYS A 723 34.72 -23.14 -14.06
N SER A 724 34.79 -23.87 -15.17
CA SER A 724 34.37 -23.41 -16.50
C SER A 724 33.57 -24.50 -17.21
N GLU A 725 32.33 -24.21 -17.58
CA GLU A 725 31.45 -25.17 -18.30
C GLU A 725 30.66 -24.46 -19.41
N SER A 726 30.27 -25.22 -20.43
CA SER A 726 29.43 -24.72 -21.54
C SER A 726 27.99 -24.50 -21.07
N ILE A 727 27.40 -23.35 -21.41
CA ILE A 727 26.04 -22.99 -20.99
C ILE A 727 24.99 -23.95 -21.57
N GLU A 728 25.22 -24.43 -22.81
CA GLU A 728 24.34 -25.38 -23.49
C GLU A 728 24.40 -26.77 -22.84
N TYR A 729 25.59 -27.20 -22.44
CA TYR A 729 25.78 -28.44 -21.70
C TYR A 729 25.06 -28.39 -20.34
N MET A 730 25.25 -27.30 -19.58
CA MET A 730 24.57 -27.10 -18.29
C MET A 730 23.04 -27.09 -18.44
N ALA A 731 22.52 -26.39 -19.45
CA ALA A 731 21.09 -26.32 -19.73
C ALA A 731 20.52 -27.67 -20.21
N GLY A 732 21.29 -28.41 -21.01
CA GLY A 732 20.94 -29.76 -21.47
C GLY A 732 20.87 -30.75 -20.32
N VAL A 733 21.84 -30.73 -19.41
CA VAL A 733 21.84 -31.57 -18.20
C VAL A 733 20.69 -31.19 -17.26
N ALA A 734 20.44 -29.89 -17.05
CA ALA A 734 19.36 -29.42 -16.18
C ALA A 734 17.97 -29.87 -16.66
N ARG A 735 17.75 -29.88 -17.98
CA ARG A 735 16.43 -30.18 -18.60
C ARG A 735 16.22 -31.65 -18.94
N PHE A 736 17.20 -32.34 -19.50
CA PHE A 736 17.01 -33.68 -20.07
C PHE A 736 17.58 -34.82 -19.21
N GLN A 737 18.58 -34.57 -18.36
CA GLN A 737 19.26 -35.62 -17.58
C GLN A 737 18.87 -35.59 -16.09
N VAL A 738 17.74 -36.21 -15.77
CA VAL A 738 17.15 -36.22 -14.41
C VAL A 738 18.05 -36.88 -13.35
N SER A 739 18.86 -37.86 -13.73
CA SER A 739 19.73 -38.65 -12.84
C SER A 739 21.18 -38.12 -12.71
N HIS A 740 21.49 -36.95 -13.29
CA HIS A 740 22.85 -36.40 -13.25
C HIS A 740 23.18 -35.80 -11.87
N PRO A 741 24.32 -36.15 -11.23
CA PRO A 741 24.63 -35.73 -9.86
C PRO A 741 24.81 -34.22 -9.68
N ARG A 742 25.10 -33.48 -10.77
CA ARG A 742 25.30 -32.01 -10.77
C ARG A 742 24.08 -31.21 -11.26
N ARG A 743 22.91 -31.85 -11.44
CA ARG A 743 21.71 -31.20 -11.99
C ARG A 743 21.24 -30.00 -11.14
N GLU A 744 21.14 -30.18 -9.83
CA GLU A 744 20.70 -29.12 -8.91
C GLU A 744 21.71 -27.96 -8.85
N GLU A 745 23.02 -28.28 -8.93
CA GLU A 745 24.10 -27.29 -9.01
C GLU A 745 23.96 -26.44 -10.28
N PHE A 746 23.82 -27.06 -11.45
CA PHE A 746 23.66 -26.35 -12.72
C PHE A 746 22.36 -25.54 -12.79
N LYS A 747 21.26 -26.05 -12.25
CA LYS A 747 19.98 -25.32 -12.20
C LYS A 747 20.12 -24.04 -11.36
N ASN A 748 20.73 -24.13 -10.17
CA ASN A 748 20.94 -22.97 -9.29
C ASN A 748 21.88 -21.94 -9.91
N ILE A 749 22.93 -22.37 -10.62
CA ILE A 749 23.85 -21.47 -11.32
C ILE A 749 23.15 -20.75 -12.48
N LEU A 750 22.38 -21.48 -13.29
CA LEU A 750 21.61 -20.89 -14.40
C LEU A 750 20.56 -19.89 -13.88
N GLU A 751 19.91 -20.20 -12.77
CA GLU A 751 18.98 -19.27 -12.12
C GLU A 751 19.70 -18.03 -11.60
N TYR A 752 20.82 -18.18 -10.89
CA TYR A 752 21.65 -17.05 -10.44
C TYR A 752 22.12 -16.18 -11.62
N TYR A 753 22.59 -16.80 -12.70
CA TYR A 753 23.01 -16.11 -13.91
C TYR A 753 21.86 -15.35 -14.58
N ARG A 754 20.64 -15.91 -14.61
CA ARG A 754 19.44 -15.20 -15.09
C ARG A 754 19.22 -13.90 -14.31
N TYR A 755 19.26 -13.95 -12.97
CA TYR A 755 19.08 -12.73 -12.15
C TYR A 755 20.26 -11.75 -12.29
N GLN A 756 21.48 -12.25 -12.52
CA GLN A 756 22.62 -11.40 -12.84
C GLN A 756 22.41 -10.63 -14.16
N LEU A 757 21.89 -11.29 -15.20
CA LEU A 757 21.56 -10.64 -16.47
C LEU A 757 20.43 -9.60 -16.31
N ASN A 758 19.41 -9.91 -15.50
CA ASN A 758 18.35 -8.94 -15.20
C ASN A 758 18.90 -7.70 -14.46
N LEU A 759 19.81 -7.91 -13.49
CA LEU A 759 20.49 -6.81 -12.81
C LEU A 759 21.30 -5.95 -13.80
N PHE A 760 22.07 -6.56 -14.70
CA PHE A 760 22.80 -5.83 -15.75
C PHE A 760 21.87 -5.03 -16.66
N SER A 761 20.73 -5.59 -17.05
CA SER A 761 19.71 -4.88 -17.83
C SER A 761 19.19 -3.64 -17.08
N SER A 762 18.85 -3.78 -15.80
CA SER A 762 18.37 -2.70 -14.93
C SER A 762 19.43 -1.63 -14.64
N MET A 763 20.71 -2.02 -14.55
CA MET A 763 21.83 -1.10 -14.37
C MET A 763 22.08 -0.23 -15.61
N CYS A 764 21.86 -0.80 -16.81
CA CYS A 764 22.01 -0.10 -18.09
C CYS A 764 20.74 0.66 -18.53
N PHE A 765 19.66 0.61 -17.74
CA PHE A 765 18.39 1.26 -18.09
C PHE A 765 18.56 2.79 -18.21
N ASP A 766 17.92 3.39 -19.22
CA ASP A 766 18.01 4.83 -19.55
C ASP A 766 19.44 5.39 -19.77
N ARG A 767 20.28 4.66 -20.51
CA ARG A 767 21.60 5.11 -21.01
C ARG A 767 22.64 5.40 -19.92
N GLN A 768 22.70 4.56 -18.89
CA GLN A 768 23.75 4.66 -17.88
C GLN A 768 25.11 4.14 -18.41
N TYR A 769 25.94 5.05 -18.94
CA TYR A 769 27.18 4.70 -19.64
C TYR A 769 28.23 4.02 -18.77
N LEU A 770 28.25 4.29 -17.46
CA LEU A 770 29.17 3.63 -16.53
C LEU A 770 29.04 2.09 -16.55
N ALA A 771 27.80 1.58 -16.66
CA ALA A 771 27.56 0.16 -16.78
C ALA A 771 27.78 -0.34 -18.21
N ILE A 772 27.28 0.41 -19.20
CA ILE A 772 27.30 0.03 -20.62
C ILE A 772 28.74 -0.14 -21.11
N ASP A 773 29.64 0.77 -20.78
CA ASP A 773 31.02 0.72 -21.28
C ASP A 773 31.79 -0.48 -20.69
N ASN A 774 31.57 -0.80 -19.41
CA ASN A 774 32.18 -1.98 -18.78
C ASN A 774 31.57 -3.31 -19.27
N LEU A 775 30.25 -3.37 -19.46
CA LEU A 775 29.57 -4.60 -19.84
C LEU A 775 29.62 -4.88 -21.34
N SER A 776 29.69 -3.84 -22.19
CA SER A 776 29.73 -4.00 -23.65
C SER A 776 31.00 -4.69 -24.15
N THR A 777 32.10 -4.61 -23.40
CA THR A 777 33.36 -5.32 -23.71
C THR A 777 33.29 -6.80 -23.42
N GLU A 778 32.56 -7.21 -22.37
CA GLU A 778 32.41 -8.62 -21.99
C GLU A 778 31.28 -9.32 -22.78
N LEU A 779 30.17 -8.60 -23.00
CA LEU A 779 28.96 -9.14 -23.62
C LEU A 779 28.73 -8.53 -25.00
N THR A 780 29.45 -9.05 -26.00
CA THR A 780 29.36 -8.62 -27.39
C THR A 780 28.03 -9.01 -28.05
N ILE A 781 27.65 -8.32 -29.13
CA ILE A 781 26.43 -8.62 -29.91
C ILE A 781 26.44 -10.07 -30.42
N GLU A 782 27.60 -10.56 -30.89
CA GLU A 782 27.74 -11.93 -31.40
C GLU A 782 27.46 -12.98 -30.30
N LEU A 783 27.96 -12.75 -29.08
CA LEU A 783 27.74 -13.64 -27.95
C LEU A 783 26.26 -13.70 -27.57
N ILE A 784 25.62 -12.54 -27.43
CA ILE A 784 24.21 -12.44 -27.05
C ILE A 784 23.32 -13.10 -28.11
N LEU A 785 23.56 -12.85 -29.39
CA LEU A 785 22.80 -13.47 -30.49
C LEU A 785 22.96 -14.99 -30.52
N THR A 786 24.14 -15.52 -30.22
CA THR A 786 24.38 -16.97 -30.16
C THR A 786 23.52 -17.60 -29.06
N CYS A 787 23.48 -17.01 -27.86
CA CYS A 787 22.62 -17.48 -26.77
C CYS A 787 21.12 -17.32 -27.08
N ILE A 788 20.71 -16.25 -27.75
CA ILE A 788 19.30 -16.05 -28.12
C ILE A 788 18.86 -17.06 -29.19
N LYS A 789 19.74 -17.47 -30.10
CA LYS A 789 19.44 -18.46 -31.16
C LYS A 789 19.39 -19.90 -30.67
N SER A 790 20.17 -20.26 -29.65
CA SER A 790 20.22 -21.65 -29.16
C SER A 790 18.88 -22.10 -28.56
N GLU A 791 18.22 -23.07 -29.20
CA GLU A 791 16.99 -23.71 -28.66
C GLU A 791 17.30 -24.57 -27.41
N ASN A 792 18.56 -24.97 -27.26
CA ASN A 792 19.10 -25.68 -26.11
C ASN A 792 19.20 -24.83 -24.82
N LEU A 793 18.78 -23.55 -24.83
CA LEU A 793 18.60 -22.74 -23.61
C LEU A 793 17.12 -22.54 -23.22
N PRO A 794 16.81 -22.34 -21.92
CA PRO A 794 15.47 -21.98 -21.45
C PRO A 794 15.01 -20.63 -22.04
N ALA A 795 13.72 -20.52 -22.37
CA ALA A 795 13.18 -19.30 -22.98
C ALA A 795 13.28 -18.08 -22.03
N ASP A 796 13.14 -18.29 -20.72
CA ASP A 796 13.38 -17.26 -19.69
C ASP A 796 14.79 -16.67 -19.74
N LEU A 797 15.82 -17.50 -19.95
CA LEU A 797 17.21 -17.04 -20.03
C LEU A 797 17.47 -16.32 -21.34
N ARG A 798 16.92 -16.83 -22.45
CA ARG A 798 16.95 -16.16 -23.76
C ARG A 798 16.27 -14.79 -23.70
N ALA A 799 15.18 -14.66 -22.95
CA ALA A 799 14.48 -13.40 -22.74
C ALA A 799 15.39 -12.39 -21.99
N ALA A 800 16.08 -12.83 -20.94
CA ALA A 800 17.04 -11.97 -20.21
C ALA A 800 18.18 -11.48 -21.11
N PHE A 801 18.73 -12.34 -21.97
CA PHE A 801 19.73 -11.94 -22.97
C PHE A 801 19.15 -10.96 -24.01
N CYS A 802 17.90 -11.15 -24.43
CA CYS A 802 17.21 -10.23 -25.33
C CYS A 802 17.04 -8.85 -24.69
N ALA A 803 16.54 -8.77 -23.46
CA ALA A 803 16.43 -7.54 -22.70
C ALA A 803 17.79 -6.81 -22.58
N LEU A 804 18.85 -7.56 -22.28
CA LEU A 804 20.21 -7.02 -22.19
C LEU A 804 20.72 -6.45 -23.51
N MET A 805 20.47 -7.13 -24.63
CA MET A 805 20.81 -6.64 -25.97
C MET A 805 20.19 -5.27 -26.21
N ILE A 806 18.96 -5.09 -25.73
CA ILE A 806 18.25 -3.84 -25.90
C ILE A 806 18.92 -2.71 -25.11
N HIS A 807 19.22 -2.94 -23.83
CA HIS A 807 19.71 -1.90 -22.94
C HIS A 807 21.21 -1.59 -23.11
N ILE A 808 22.03 -2.54 -23.55
CA ILE A 808 23.46 -2.32 -23.79
C ILE A 808 23.74 -1.80 -25.20
N HIS A 809 23.15 -2.41 -26.23
CA HIS A 809 23.57 -2.18 -27.62
C HIS A 809 22.55 -1.40 -28.46
N VAL A 810 21.24 -1.57 -28.20
CA VAL A 810 20.18 -0.95 -29.02
C VAL A 810 19.72 0.41 -28.48
N ASN A 811 19.84 0.68 -27.18
CA ASN A 811 19.54 1.98 -26.58
C ASN A 811 20.84 2.70 -26.18
N ARG A 812 21.67 3.02 -27.19
CA ARG A 812 22.97 3.68 -27.01
C ARG A 812 23.09 4.88 -27.95
N ASP A 813 23.74 5.97 -27.51
CA ASP A 813 24.05 7.06 -28.45
C ASP A 813 24.93 6.53 -29.59
N PRO A 814 24.65 6.90 -30.87
CA PRO A 814 23.82 8.03 -31.34
C PRO A 814 22.36 7.68 -31.74
N GLN A 815 21.78 6.59 -31.23
CA GLN A 815 20.43 6.16 -31.64
C GLN A 815 19.34 7.04 -31.00
N GLU A 816 18.47 7.64 -31.82
CA GLU A 816 17.36 8.47 -31.37
C GLU A 816 16.06 8.07 -32.09
N GLU A 817 14.91 8.30 -31.44
CA GLU A 817 13.60 8.01 -32.04
C GLU A 817 13.37 8.85 -33.29
N VAL A 818 12.99 8.18 -34.39
CA VAL A 818 12.73 8.85 -35.66
C VAL A 818 11.38 9.57 -35.61
N THR A 819 11.36 10.82 -36.07
CA THR A 819 10.12 11.59 -36.22
C THR A 819 9.19 10.90 -37.22
N ARG A 820 8.04 10.42 -36.73
CA ARG A 820 7.11 9.59 -37.51
C ARG A 820 6.48 10.31 -38.72
N ILE A 821 6.22 11.61 -38.59
CA ILE A 821 5.67 12.48 -39.65
C ILE A 821 6.54 13.73 -39.79
N LYS A 822 7.00 14.02 -41.01
CA LYS A 822 7.83 15.19 -41.32
C LYS A 822 6.95 16.35 -41.81
N TYR A 823 6.67 17.30 -40.92
CA TYR A 823 5.87 18.49 -41.23
C TYR A 823 6.63 19.57 -42.01
N ALA A 824 7.95 19.67 -41.85
CA ALA A 824 8.78 20.61 -42.60
C ALA A 824 9.54 19.87 -43.71
N ARG A 825 9.38 20.31 -44.95
CA ARG A 825 9.97 19.65 -46.13
C ARG A 825 10.65 20.68 -47.03
N LEU A 826 11.83 20.35 -47.55
CA LEU A 826 12.55 21.20 -48.49
C LEU A 826 11.95 21.06 -49.89
N TRP A 827 11.54 22.17 -50.49
CA TRP A 827 10.95 22.21 -51.83
C TRP A 827 11.86 21.58 -52.90
N ASN A 828 13.18 21.80 -52.79
CA ASN A 828 14.17 21.27 -53.72
C ASN A 828 14.35 19.75 -53.64
N GLN A 829 13.99 19.11 -52.52
CA GLN A 829 14.10 17.66 -52.33
C GLN A 829 12.84 16.90 -52.76
N VAL A 830 11.75 17.60 -53.09
CA VAL A 830 10.50 16.97 -53.54
C VAL A 830 10.63 16.54 -55.01
N LYS A 831 10.65 15.22 -55.25
CA LYS A 831 10.58 14.63 -56.59
C LYS A 831 9.15 14.65 -57.15
N PRO A 832 8.95 14.72 -58.49
CA PRO A 832 7.63 14.71 -59.13
C PRO A 832 6.91 13.34 -59.06
N THR A 833 7.65 12.25 -58.87
CA THR A 833 7.12 10.90 -58.60
C THR A 833 7.93 10.28 -57.45
N ILE A 834 7.26 9.56 -56.54
CA ILE A 834 7.90 8.85 -55.42
C ILE A 834 7.42 7.40 -55.44
N SER A 835 8.35 6.47 -55.60
CA SER A 835 8.17 5.03 -55.30
C SER A 835 8.53 4.71 -53.84
N LEU A 836 8.12 3.54 -53.32
CA LEU A 836 8.47 3.09 -51.96
C LEU A 836 9.99 3.07 -51.74
N TYR A 837 10.74 2.55 -52.72
CA TYR A 837 12.20 2.49 -52.69
C TYR A 837 12.83 3.89 -52.64
N GLU A 838 12.30 4.85 -53.39
CA GLU A 838 12.78 6.24 -53.36
C GLU A 838 12.41 6.97 -52.08
N TYR A 839 11.25 6.65 -51.48
CA TYR A 839 10.86 7.19 -50.18
C TYR A 839 11.85 6.77 -49.09
N ASP A 840 12.22 5.49 -49.04
CA ASP A 840 13.23 4.98 -48.10
C ASP A 840 14.59 5.65 -48.31
N GLN A 841 15.00 5.90 -49.56
CA GLN A 841 16.22 6.66 -49.85
C GLN A 841 16.14 8.14 -49.42
N THR A 842 14.97 8.79 -49.52
CA THR A 842 14.81 10.18 -49.06
C THR A 842 14.73 10.31 -47.54
N ILE A 843 14.22 9.29 -46.85
CA ILE A 843 14.23 9.23 -45.39
C ILE A 843 15.63 8.93 -44.85
N ASN A 844 16.35 8.01 -45.50
CA ASN A 844 17.71 7.63 -45.13
C ASN A 844 18.80 8.57 -45.68
N GLY A 845 18.46 9.44 -46.63
CA GLY A 845 19.42 10.26 -47.40
C GLY A 845 19.49 11.74 -47.01
N SER A 846 18.72 12.23 -46.04
CA SER A 846 18.80 13.62 -45.59
C SER A 846 19.64 13.75 -44.30
N LEU A 847 20.90 14.15 -44.48
CA LEU A 847 21.95 14.57 -43.51
C LEU A 847 22.92 13.45 -43.03
N GLU A 848 24.17 13.60 -43.50
CA GLU A 848 25.45 12.93 -43.16
C GLU A 848 25.55 11.38 -43.31
N PRO A 849 26.31 10.89 -44.31
CA PRO A 849 26.52 9.47 -44.56
C PRO A 849 27.81 8.96 -43.90
N THR A 850 27.74 8.50 -42.65
CA THR A 850 28.74 7.53 -42.11
C THR A 850 28.13 6.57 -41.09
N ASP A 851 27.36 7.03 -40.09
CA ASP A 851 27.11 6.18 -38.91
C ASP A 851 25.86 5.27 -38.98
N LYS A 852 24.78 5.69 -39.67
CA LYS A 852 23.52 4.90 -39.69
C LYS A 852 23.60 3.64 -40.55
N ASN A 853 24.31 3.68 -41.67
CA ASN A 853 24.51 2.50 -42.53
C ASN A 853 25.48 1.50 -41.88
N GLU A 854 26.54 1.97 -41.20
CA GLU A 854 27.43 1.11 -40.42
C GLU A 854 26.70 0.45 -39.24
N ASN A 855 25.86 1.20 -38.52
CA ASN A 855 25.08 0.64 -37.42
C ASN A 855 23.98 -0.31 -37.91
N LYS A 856 23.38 -0.07 -39.08
CA LYS A 856 22.44 -1.02 -39.69
C LYS A 856 23.13 -2.36 -40.02
N LEU A 857 24.36 -2.33 -40.54
CA LEU A 857 25.14 -3.54 -40.80
C LEU A 857 25.46 -4.32 -39.51
N LYS A 858 25.68 -3.64 -38.37
CA LYS A 858 25.89 -4.30 -37.07
C LYS A 858 24.66 -5.07 -36.59
N PHE A 859 23.44 -4.58 -36.85
CA PHE A 859 22.20 -5.19 -36.36
C PHE A 859 21.45 -6.03 -37.41
N GLU A 860 21.95 -6.17 -38.63
CA GLU A 860 21.29 -6.95 -39.69
C GLU A 860 21.02 -8.41 -39.27
N SER A 861 22.00 -9.06 -38.65
CA SER A 861 21.86 -10.42 -38.11
C SER A 861 20.82 -10.51 -36.98
N THR A 862 20.60 -9.42 -36.25
CA THR A 862 19.58 -9.33 -35.19
C THR A 862 18.20 -9.17 -35.80
N MET A 863 18.05 -8.32 -36.82
CA MET A 863 16.78 -8.11 -37.53
C MET A 863 16.29 -9.39 -38.19
N LYS A 864 17.18 -10.13 -38.88
CA LYS A 864 16.86 -11.44 -39.46
C LYS A 864 16.36 -12.42 -38.40
N PHE A 865 17.05 -12.49 -37.25
CA PHE A 865 16.60 -13.34 -36.14
C PHE A 865 15.19 -12.98 -35.65
N VAL A 866 14.89 -11.68 -35.48
CA VAL A 866 13.56 -11.22 -35.04
C VAL A 866 12.48 -11.65 -36.03
N GLU A 867 12.74 -11.49 -37.33
CA GLU A 867 11.80 -11.90 -38.39
C GLU A 867 11.58 -13.41 -38.40
N ASP A 868 12.65 -14.21 -38.38
CA ASP A 868 12.60 -15.67 -38.36
C ASP A 868 11.81 -16.16 -37.14
N TYR A 869 12.09 -15.60 -35.96
CA TYR A 869 11.41 -15.97 -34.72
C TYR A 869 9.91 -15.63 -34.76
N LEU A 870 9.53 -14.43 -35.19
CA LEU A 870 8.12 -14.02 -35.26
C LEU A 870 7.35 -14.87 -36.27
N ASN A 871 7.99 -15.28 -37.38
CA ASN A 871 7.38 -16.21 -38.34
C ASN A 871 7.14 -17.60 -37.71
N THR A 872 8.10 -18.14 -36.95
CA THR A 872 7.91 -19.39 -36.20
C THR A 872 6.74 -19.31 -35.22
N VAL A 873 6.57 -18.17 -34.52
CA VAL A 873 5.46 -17.97 -33.57
C VAL A 873 4.09 -17.90 -34.26
N VAL A 874 4.02 -17.35 -35.47
CA VAL A 874 2.78 -17.31 -36.28
C VAL A 874 2.36 -18.69 -36.78
N GLU A 875 3.32 -19.57 -37.06
CA GLU A 875 3.07 -20.94 -37.51
C GLU A 875 2.48 -21.83 -36.40
N GLN A 876 2.76 -21.51 -35.13
CA GLN A 876 2.22 -22.25 -34.00
C GLN A 876 0.70 -22.06 -33.84
N PRO A 877 -0.08 -23.14 -33.60
CA PRO A 877 -1.54 -23.07 -33.52
C PRO A 877 -2.08 -22.31 -32.29
N ASN A 878 -1.23 -22.02 -31.29
CA ASN A 878 -1.58 -21.19 -30.14
C ASN A 878 -0.35 -20.39 -29.66
N SER A 879 -0.13 -19.20 -30.24
CA SER A 879 1.06 -18.35 -30.02
C SER A 879 1.27 -17.87 -28.58
N PHE A 880 0.30 -18.03 -27.67
CA PHE A 880 0.39 -17.62 -26.27
C PHE A 880 0.21 -18.78 -25.25
N ALA A 881 0.32 -20.04 -25.67
CA ALA A 881 0.08 -21.20 -24.81
C ALA A 881 1.15 -21.44 -23.72
N ASP A 882 2.41 -21.11 -24.01
CA ASP A 882 3.56 -21.45 -23.17
C ASP A 882 4.09 -20.21 -22.42
N ARG A 883 4.16 -20.32 -21.09
CA ARG A 883 4.57 -19.23 -20.19
C ARG A 883 6.01 -18.78 -20.42
N GLU A 884 6.94 -19.70 -20.63
CA GLU A 884 8.35 -19.34 -20.80
C GLU A 884 8.57 -18.69 -22.16
N GLN A 885 7.89 -19.20 -23.19
CA GLN A 885 7.93 -18.63 -24.53
C GLN A 885 7.29 -17.23 -24.57
N ASN A 886 6.20 -16.99 -23.83
CA ASN A 886 5.54 -15.67 -23.79
C ASN A 886 6.48 -14.55 -23.31
N LYS A 887 7.38 -14.84 -22.35
CA LYS A 887 8.40 -13.89 -21.90
C LYS A 887 9.43 -13.59 -22.97
N LEU A 888 9.90 -14.61 -23.69
CA LEU A 888 10.79 -14.41 -24.82
C LEU A 888 10.11 -13.60 -25.92
N THR A 889 8.86 -13.93 -26.27
CA THR A 889 8.06 -13.19 -27.25
C THR A 889 7.89 -11.73 -26.85
N HIS A 890 7.63 -11.44 -25.57
CA HIS A 890 7.53 -10.07 -25.06
C HIS A 890 8.81 -9.27 -25.33
N GLU A 891 9.97 -9.79 -24.93
CA GLU A 891 11.25 -9.09 -25.11
C GLU A 891 11.65 -8.98 -26.59
N VAL A 892 11.40 -10.01 -27.41
CA VAL A 892 11.66 -9.95 -28.86
C VAL A 892 10.77 -8.91 -29.54
N VAL A 893 9.50 -8.80 -29.14
CA VAL A 893 8.59 -7.75 -29.64
C VAL A 893 9.04 -6.37 -29.15
N ASN A 894 9.54 -6.24 -27.92
CA ASN A 894 10.08 -4.99 -27.40
C ASN A 894 11.38 -4.56 -28.11
N LEU A 895 12.24 -5.52 -28.42
CA LEU A 895 13.42 -5.34 -29.27
C LEU A 895 13.00 -4.86 -30.67
N ALA A 896 12.03 -5.54 -31.30
CA ALA A 896 11.49 -5.14 -32.59
C ALA A 896 10.95 -3.70 -32.53
N ARG A 897 10.17 -3.36 -31.49
CA ARG A 897 9.62 -2.02 -31.27
C ARG A 897 10.72 -0.96 -31.24
N ARG A 898 11.78 -1.17 -30.46
CA ARG A 898 12.89 -0.20 -30.35
C ARG A 898 13.69 -0.10 -31.66
N LEU A 899 13.96 -1.21 -32.34
CA LEU A 899 14.63 -1.19 -33.65
C LEU A 899 13.81 -0.45 -34.72
N ILE A 900 12.49 -0.60 -34.70
CA ILE A 900 11.57 0.13 -35.58
C ILE A 900 11.57 1.63 -35.26
N PHE A 901 11.49 1.98 -33.98
CA PHE A 901 11.41 3.39 -33.54
C PHE A 901 12.71 4.15 -33.81
N PHE A 902 13.87 3.47 -33.76
CA PHE A 902 15.17 4.03 -34.17
C PHE A 902 15.40 4.04 -35.69
N GLY A 903 14.50 3.45 -36.47
CA GLY A 903 14.47 3.55 -37.93
C GLY A 903 15.42 2.61 -38.68
N PHE A 904 15.71 1.42 -38.15
CA PHE A 904 16.56 0.44 -38.84
C PHE A 904 15.83 -0.31 -39.97
N TYR A 905 14.51 -0.46 -39.85
CA TYR A 905 13.64 -1.11 -40.83
C TYR A 905 13.27 -0.17 -41.98
N SER A 906 13.29 -0.67 -43.22
CA SER A 906 12.73 0.05 -44.36
C SER A 906 11.21 0.01 -44.34
N PHE A 907 10.53 0.89 -45.08
CA PHE A 907 9.07 0.87 -45.12
C PHE A 907 8.52 -0.44 -45.74
N GLU A 908 9.24 -1.04 -46.68
CA GLU A 908 8.88 -2.37 -47.22
C GLU A 908 8.97 -3.47 -46.14
N ASP A 909 10.04 -3.46 -45.34
CA ASP A 909 10.23 -4.43 -44.26
C ASP A 909 9.15 -4.27 -43.18
N LEU A 910 8.74 -3.02 -42.88
CA LEU A 910 7.65 -2.74 -41.93
C LEU A 910 6.30 -3.30 -42.42
N LEU A 911 6.01 -3.24 -43.71
CA LEU A 911 4.79 -3.81 -44.27
C LEU A 911 4.80 -5.35 -44.17
N LYS A 912 5.94 -5.99 -44.46
CA LYS A 912 6.11 -7.45 -44.27
C LYS A 912 5.92 -7.84 -42.80
N LEU A 913 6.55 -7.10 -41.89
CA LEU A 913 6.47 -7.34 -40.45
C LEU A 913 5.04 -7.15 -39.91
N THR A 914 4.29 -6.16 -40.43
CA THR A 914 2.88 -5.93 -40.05
C THR A 914 2.03 -7.18 -40.29
N ARG A 915 2.23 -7.87 -41.41
CA ARG A 915 1.50 -9.09 -41.75
C ARG A 915 1.77 -10.19 -40.73
N THR A 916 3.03 -10.40 -40.37
CA THR A 916 3.43 -11.37 -39.33
C THR A 916 2.85 -10.98 -37.96
N LEU A 917 2.96 -9.71 -37.55
CA LEU A 917 2.44 -9.22 -36.27
C LEU A 917 0.91 -9.34 -36.15
N LEU A 918 0.16 -9.06 -37.22
CA LEU A 918 -1.29 -9.28 -37.25
C LEU A 918 -1.65 -10.76 -37.17
N GLY A 919 -0.82 -11.63 -37.77
CA GLY A 919 -0.95 -13.09 -37.66
C GLY A 919 -0.79 -13.62 -36.23
N ILE A 920 0.09 -13.00 -35.42
CA ILE A 920 0.27 -13.34 -33.99
C ILE A 920 -0.98 -12.95 -33.17
N LEU A 921 -1.64 -11.86 -33.54
CA LEU A 921 -2.83 -11.35 -32.86
C LEU A 921 -4.13 -12.04 -33.30
N ASP A 922 -4.16 -12.73 -34.45
CA ASP A 922 -5.35 -13.45 -34.93
C ASP A 922 -5.52 -14.81 -34.21
N THR A 923 -6.29 -14.81 -33.13
CA THR A 923 -6.61 -16.01 -32.35
C THR A 923 -7.62 -16.96 -33.02
N SER A 924 -8.06 -16.70 -34.26
CA SER A 924 -9.07 -17.54 -34.93
C SER A 924 -8.57 -18.89 -35.44
N LYS A 925 -7.26 -19.18 -35.36
CA LYS A 925 -6.69 -20.51 -35.63
C LYS A 925 -7.08 -21.55 -34.56
N ILE A 926 -7.73 -21.13 -33.48
CA ILE A 926 -8.28 -22.01 -32.45
C ILE A 926 -9.47 -22.80 -33.06
N SER A 927 -9.23 -24.06 -33.43
CA SER A 927 -10.32 -25.01 -33.64
C SER A 927 -11.13 -25.10 -32.32
N PRO A 928 -12.46 -24.93 -32.35
CA PRO A 928 -13.28 -25.05 -31.15
C PRO A 928 -13.39 -26.54 -30.78
N LYS A 929 -12.41 -27.06 -30.05
CA LYS A 929 -12.53 -28.35 -29.35
C LYS A 929 -12.52 -28.06 -27.86
N HIS A 930 -13.67 -28.37 -27.24
CA HIS A 930 -14.02 -28.22 -25.82
C HIS A 930 -14.52 -26.86 -25.33
N ARG A 931 -15.68 -26.43 -25.85
CA ARG A 931 -16.82 -25.99 -25.01
C ARG A 931 -18.14 -26.28 -25.73
N THR A 932 -18.48 -27.56 -25.88
CA THR A 932 -19.86 -27.97 -26.20
C THR A 932 -20.61 -28.20 -24.89
N ASN A 933 -21.25 -27.15 -24.37
CA ASN A 933 -22.49 -27.34 -23.64
C ASN A 933 -23.60 -27.23 -24.70
N PRO A 934 -24.34 -28.31 -25.01
CA PRO A 934 -25.42 -28.27 -25.99
C PRO A 934 -26.67 -27.72 -25.31
N HIS A 935 -26.72 -26.41 -25.06
CA HIS A 935 -27.98 -25.69 -24.82
C HIS A 935 -27.74 -24.18 -24.84
N LEU A 936 -27.86 -23.56 -26.03
CA LEU A 936 -28.41 -22.22 -26.27
C LEU A 936 -28.10 -21.84 -27.74
N GLU A 937 -28.88 -22.38 -28.69
CA GLU A 937 -29.02 -21.72 -29.99
C GLU A 937 -30.00 -20.56 -29.82
N ARG A 938 -29.48 -19.33 -29.78
CA ARG A 938 -30.12 -18.13 -30.33
C ARG A 938 -29.12 -16.96 -30.31
N ALA A 939 -28.54 -16.69 -31.48
CA ALA A 939 -27.81 -15.46 -31.73
C ALA A 939 -28.76 -14.25 -31.67
N PRO A 940 -28.35 -13.09 -31.13
CA PRO A 940 -29.00 -11.82 -31.45
C PRO A 940 -28.24 -11.14 -32.59
N SER A 941 -28.94 -11.00 -33.71
CA SER A 941 -28.57 -10.14 -34.83
C SER A 941 -28.63 -8.67 -34.39
N ILE A 942 -27.55 -7.92 -34.62
CA ILE A 942 -27.56 -6.46 -34.47
C ILE A 942 -28.33 -5.87 -35.67
N ILE A 943 -29.53 -5.33 -35.42
CA ILE A 943 -30.25 -4.46 -36.36
C ILE A 943 -30.26 -3.04 -35.79
N LEU A 944 -29.58 -2.13 -36.47
CA LEU A 944 -29.82 -0.69 -36.39
C LEU A 944 -31.21 -0.39 -36.97
N ALA A 945 -32.15 0.16 -36.18
CA ALA A 945 -33.23 1.02 -36.69
C ALA A 945 -34.01 1.77 -35.57
N ASN A 946 -33.87 3.10 -35.58
CA ASN A 946 -34.82 4.17 -35.26
C ASN A 946 -36.10 3.97 -34.40
N SER A 947 -36.19 4.85 -33.39
CA SER A 947 -37.32 5.75 -33.06
C SER A 947 -38.50 5.30 -32.16
N LYS A 948 -38.77 6.20 -31.19
CA LYS A 948 -40.02 6.51 -30.46
C LYS A 948 -40.52 5.60 -29.31
N SER A 949 -40.61 6.28 -28.15
CA SER A 949 -41.62 6.21 -27.08
C SER A 949 -41.63 5.07 -26.03
N SER A 950 -41.67 5.54 -24.78
CA SER A 950 -42.39 5.03 -23.60
C SER A 950 -41.75 3.97 -22.70
N LYS A 951 -41.46 4.45 -21.46
CA LYS A 951 -41.55 3.83 -20.13
C LYS A 951 -41.82 2.33 -20.05
N TYR A 952 -40.97 1.58 -19.34
CA TYR A 952 -41.29 0.83 -18.12
C TYR A 952 -39.99 0.48 -17.36
N GLU A 953 -40.05 0.60 -16.03
CA GLU A 953 -39.00 0.19 -15.08
C GLU A 953 -38.80 -1.33 -15.09
N THR A 954 -37.58 -1.81 -14.88
CA THR A 954 -37.37 -3.19 -14.44
C THR A 954 -36.15 -3.27 -13.50
N VAL A 955 -36.45 -3.78 -12.32
CA VAL A 955 -35.57 -4.04 -11.18
C VAL A 955 -34.44 -4.98 -11.59
N ILE A 956 -33.18 -4.57 -11.35
CA ILE A 956 -32.00 -5.44 -11.48
C ILE A 956 -31.61 -5.93 -10.08
N THR A 957 -31.86 -7.20 -9.82
CA THR A 957 -31.23 -7.99 -8.75
C THR A 957 -29.86 -8.47 -9.23
N PRO A 958 -28.76 -8.22 -8.49
CA PRO A 958 -27.47 -8.83 -8.78
C PRO A 958 -27.30 -10.14 -8.00
N ASN A 959 -26.48 -11.04 -8.55
CA ASN A 959 -25.78 -12.18 -7.93
C ASN A 959 -26.31 -13.59 -8.26
N LEU A 960 -25.55 -14.25 -9.14
CA LEU A 960 -25.16 -15.67 -9.03
C LEU A 960 -23.79 -15.80 -9.73
N TYR A 961 -22.70 -15.55 -9.01
CA TYR A 961 -21.36 -15.99 -9.42
C TYR A 961 -20.98 -17.25 -8.66
N SER A 962 -20.73 -18.30 -9.45
CA SER A 962 -20.23 -19.60 -9.03
C SER A 962 -18.78 -19.49 -8.58
N THR A 963 -18.48 -20.20 -7.50
CA THR A 963 -17.19 -20.38 -6.85
C THR A 963 -16.14 -21.02 -7.76
N ALA A 964 -15.00 -20.36 -7.94
CA ALA A 964 -13.72 -20.96 -8.33
C ALA A 964 -12.69 -20.74 -7.21
N ASP A 965 -11.73 -21.67 -7.07
CA ASP A 965 -10.71 -21.70 -6.02
C ASP A 965 -9.72 -20.51 -6.10
N PRO A 966 -9.46 -19.78 -4.99
CA PRO A 966 -8.67 -18.55 -5.00
C PRO A 966 -7.15 -18.76 -5.13
N THR A 967 -6.65 -20.00 -5.11
CA THR A 967 -5.20 -20.29 -5.21
C THR A 967 -4.70 -20.45 -6.64
N LYS A 968 -5.59 -20.54 -7.62
CA LYS A 968 -5.23 -20.54 -9.06
C LYS A 968 -5.43 -19.19 -9.75
N GLU A 969 -6.19 -18.27 -9.16
CA GLU A 969 -6.45 -16.94 -9.74
C GLU A 969 -5.21 -16.04 -9.69
N GLN A 970 -4.45 -16.00 -8.58
CA GLN A 970 -3.27 -15.13 -8.47
C GLN A 970 -2.10 -15.49 -9.41
N GLN A 971 -2.02 -16.75 -9.89
CA GLN A 971 -1.02 -17.15 -10.89
C GLN A 971 -1.55 -17.01 -12.33
N ALA A 972 -2.86 -17.08 -12.53
CA ALA A 972 -3.50 -16.86 -13.84
C ALA A 972 -3.52 -15.36 -14.22
N ASP A 973 -3.66 -14.45 -13.25
CA ASP A 973 -3.69 -13.00 -13.52
C ASP A 973 -2.36 -12.49 -14.12
N THR A 974 -1.22 -12.96 -13.61
CA THR A 974 0.11 -12.56 -14.15
C THR A 974 0.40 -13.06 -15.57
N LEU A 975 -0.25 -14.17 -15.97
CA LEU A 975 -0.13 -14.75 -17.31
C LEU A 975 -0.85 -13.90 -18.36
N ASP A 976 -1.95 -13.29 -17.95
CA ASP A 976 -2.77 -12.39 -18.76
C ASP A 976 -2.09 -11.02 -18.92
N ASP A 977 -1.47 -10.48 -17.85
CA ASP A 977 -0.80 -9.17 -17.88
C ASP A 977 0.33 -9.09 -18.92
N LEU A 978 1.25 -10.05 -18.96
CA LEU A 978 2.37 -10.03 -19.92
C LEU A 978 1.90 -10.19 -21.37
N ALA A 979 0.86 -10.99 -21.59
CA ALA A 979 0.24 -11.14 -22.90
C ALA A 979 -0.43 -9.82 -23.32
N TYR A 980 -1.10 -9.12 -22.40
CA TYR A 980 -1.67 -7.79 -22.67
C TYR A 980 -0.60 -6.73 -22.95
N GLU A 981 0.51 -6.72 -22.21
CA GLU A 981 1.65 -5.82 -22.48
C GLU A 981 2.29 -6.11 -23.83
N THR A 982 2.45 -7.38 -24.20
CA THR A 982 2.96 -7.78 -25.51
C THR A 982 2.02 -7.31 -26.62
N LYS A 983 0.71 -7.51 -26.47
CA LYS A 983 -0.31 -6.98 -27.41
C LYS A 983 -0.26 -5.45 -27.50
N MET A 984 -0.04 -4.76 -26.39
CA MET A 984 0.13 -3.30 -26.34
C MET A 984 1.37 -2.85 -27.12
N ASN A 985 2.49 -3.56 -27.00
CA ASN A 985 3.69 -3.29 -27.78
C ASN A 985 3.45 -3.50 -29.29
N ILE A 986 2.73 -4.56 -29.67
CA ILE A 986 2.36 -4.78 -31.08
C ILE A 986 1.46 -3.65 -31.59
N ILE A 987 0.45 -3.23 -30.82
CA ILE A 987 -0.40 -2.08 -31.18
C ILE A 987 0.41 -0.80 -31.35
N ALA A 988 1.38 -0.54 -30.47
CA ALA A 988 2.25 0.63 -30.60
C ALA A 988 3.10 0.58 -31.88
N ILE A 989 3.57 -0.60 -32.28
CA ILE A 989 4.24 -0.81 -33.59
C ILE A 989 3.28 -0.52 -34.73
N LEU A 990 2.03 -1.02 -34.67
CA LEU A 990 1.02 -0.77 -35.71
C LEU A 990 0.67 0.72 -35.82
N GLU A 991 0.54 1.44 -34.70
CA GLU A 991 0.34 2.90 -34.68
C GLU A 991 1.50 3.63 -35.39
N PHE A 992 2.75 3.23 -35.12
CA PHE A 992 3.94 3.79 -35.76
C PHE A 992 3.95 3.55 -37.27
N ILE A 993 3.59 2.34 -37.72
CA ILE A 993 3.53 2.00 -39.15
C ILE A 993 2.42 2.78 -39.84
N LEU A 994 1.28 3.00 -39.18
CA LEU A 994 0.20 3.85 -39.68
C LEU A 994 0.64 5.32 -39.82
N ASP A 995 1.44 5.83 -38.89
CA ASP A 995 2.03 7.17 -38.96
C ASP A 995 2.97 7.31 -40.18
N ILE A 996 3.88 6.35 -40.40
CA ILE A 996 4.78 6.34 -41.56
C ILE A 996 4.00 6.23 -42.87
N ARG A 997 2.96 5.39 -42.90
CA ARG A 997 2.07 5.26 -44.06
C ARG A 997 1.35 6.56 -44.37
N LEU A 998 0.95 7.31 -43.34
CA LEU A 998 0.36 8.64 -43.49
C LEU A 998 1.39 9.64 -44.04
N ASP A 999 2.64 9.63 -43.56
CA ASP A 999 3.71 10.49 -44.11
C ASP A 999 4.03 10.17 -45.57
N PHE A 1000 4.01 8.89 -45.97
CA PHE A 1000 4.14 8.47 -47.36
C PHE A 1000 3.00 9.03 -48.23
N ARG A 1001 1.75 8.96 -47.77
CA ARG A 1001 0.59 9.54 -48.49
C ARG A 1001 0.71 11.06 -48.65
N ILE A 1002 1.16 11.76 -47.62
CA ILE A 1002 1.46 13.20 -47.68
C ILE A 1002 2.57 13.46 -48.70
N SER A 1003 3.64 12.68 -48.69
CA SER A 1003 4.75 12.77 -49.66
C SER A 1003 4.29 12.60 -51.09
N ARG A 1004 3.44 11.61 -51.34
CA ARG A 1004 2.87 11.39 -52.66
C ARG A 1004 1.97 12.54 -53.11
N LEU A 1005 1.12 13.07 -52.22
CA LEU A 1005 0.27 14.24 -52.51
C LEU A 1005 1.12 15.46 -52.89
N ILE A 1006 2.20 15.71 -52.16
CA ILE A 1006 3.12 16.83 -52.43
C ILE A 1006 3.89 16.60 -53.74
N SER A 1007 4.26 15.36 -54.07
CA SER A 1007 4.86 15.04 -55.38
C SER A 1007 3.91 15.24 -56.55
N ILE A 1008 2.65 14.84 -56.42
CA ILE A 1008 1.61 15.11 -57.43
C ILE A 1008 1.41 16.62 -57.59
N PHE A 1009 1.39 17.36 -56.47
CA PHE A 1009 1.36 18.81 -56.50
C PHE A 1009 2.59 19.40 -57.23
N ARG A 1010 3.80 18.91 -56.94
CA ARG A 1010 5.04 19.34 -57.59
C ARG A 1010 5.07 19.07 -59.10
N SER A 1011 4.61 17.89 -59.51
CA SER A 1011 4.52 17.49 -60.92
C SER A 1011 3.58 18.42 -61.72
N LYS A 1012 2.42 18.75 -61.13
CA LYS A 1012 1.42 19.62 -61.79
C LYS A 1012 1.75 21.12 -61.69
N PHE A 1013 2.50 21.55 -60.68
CA PHE A 1013 2.93 22.95 -60.53
C PHE A 1013 3.82 23.44 -61.69
N GLY A 1014 4.55 22.55 -62.35
CA GLY A 1014 5.39 22.89 -63.52
C GLY A 1014 4.63 23.01 -64.85
N SER A 1015 3.38 22.54 -64.93
CA SER A 1015 2.57 22.46 -66.15
C SER A 1015 1.39 23.45 -66.08
N LEU A 1016 1.65 24.75 -66.24
CA LEU A 1016 0.64 25.80 -66.13
C LEU A 1016 -0.19 26.01 -67.42
N GLU A 1017 -1.44 25.53 -67.43
CA GLU A 1017 -2.58 26.18 -68.10
C GLU A 1017 -3.69 26.46 -67.07
N PRO A 1018 -4.62 27.42 -67.30
CA PRO A 1018 -5.34 28.11 -66.23
C PRO A 1018 -6.27 27.22 -65.38
N LEU A 1019 -6.19 27.44 -64.07
CA LEU A 1019 -6.81 26.69 -62.98
C LEU A 1019 -8.35 26.82 -62.86
N THR A 1020 -9.13 26.41 -63.87
CA THR A 1020 -10.61 26.46 -63.77
C THR A 1020 -11.30 25.14 -63.42
N ASN A 1021 -10.63 23.98 -63.45
CA ASN A 1021 -11.24 22.69 -63.06
C ASN A 1021 -10.33 21.86 -62.12
N LEU A 1022 -10.13 22.35 -60.91
CA LEU A 1022 -9.36 21.65 -59.86
C LEU A 1022 -10.01 20.36 -59.36
N ILE A 1023 -11.32 20.18 -59.50
CA ILE A 1023 -12.06 19.05 -58.89
C ILE A 1023 -12.01 17.77 -59.75
N GLN A 1024 -11.89 17.87 -61.08
CA GLN A 1024 -11.87 16.71 -61.99
C GLN A 1024 -10.47 16.19 -62.33
N ILE A 1025 -9.40 16.95 -62.05
CA ILE A 1025 -8.02 16.59 -62.42
C ILE A 1025 -7.23 15.98 -61.25
N PHE A 1026 -7.67 16.24 -60.01
CA PHE A 1026 -7.10 15.63 -58.83
C PHE A 1026 -7.77 14.27 -58.60
N ASP A 1027 -7.25 13.24 -59.29
CA ASP A 1027 -7.55 11.84 -59.00
C ASP A 1027 -6.90 11.44 -57.65
N ILE A 1028 -7.22 12.19 -56.59
CA ILE A 1028 -6.78 12.00 -55.21
C ILE A 1028 -7.40 10.72 -54.65
N GLU A 1029 -8.52 10.26 -55.21
CA GLU A 1029 -9.15 8.99 -54.84
C GLU A 1029 -8.20 7.80 -55.04
N CYS A 1030 -7.37 7.81 -56.10
CA CYS A 1030 -6.35 6.78 -56.35
C CYS A 1030 -5.30 6.60 -55.22
N ILE A 1031 -5.11 7.58 -54.32
CA ILE A 1031 -4.17 7.49 -53.18
C ILE A 1031 -4.80 6.75 -51.99
N PHE A 1032 -6.14 6.77 -51.92
CA PHE A 1032 -6.93 6.11 -50.88
C PHE A 1032 -7.58 4.81 -51.38
N ASP A 1033 -7.60 4.57 -52.69
CA ASP A 1033 -8.20 3.40 -53.31
C ASP A 1033 -7.35 2.13 -53.17
N SER A 1034 -8.06 1.03 -52.97
CA SER A 1034 -7.56 -0.31 -52.64
C SER A 1034 -6.86 -1.05 -53.79
N ASN A 1035 -6.46 -0.33 -54.84
CA ASN A 1035 -5.90 -0.90 -56.08
C ASN A 1035 -4.38 -0.77 -56.20
N GLU A 1036 -3.69 -0.17 -55.21
CA GLU A 1036 -2.25 -0.34 -55.08
C GLU A 1036 -1.92 -1.56 -54.19
N PRO A 1037 -1.47 -2.68 -54.78
CA PRO A 1037 -1.19 -3.92 -54.04
C PRO A 1037 -0.03 -3.78 -53.03
N ASN A 1038 0.73 -2.68 -53.06
CA ASN A 1038 1.97 -2.51 -52.29
C ASN A 1038 1.83 -1.70 -50.98
N LEU A 1039 0.64 -1.22 -50.62
CA LEU A 1039 0.41 -0.41 -49.40
C LEU A 1039 -0.66 -0.96 -48.45
N ASP A 1040 -1.18 -2.16 -48.75
CA ASP A 1040 -2.12 -2.87 -47.88
C ASP A 1040 -1.40 -3.46 -46.66
N LEU A 1041 -2.04 -3.42 -45.49
CA LEU A 1041 -1.45 -3.88 -44.22
C LEU A 1041 -1.57 -5.40 -44.04
N ASP A 1042 -2.58 -6.02 -44.65
CA ASP A 1042 -2.96 -7.40 -44.34
C ASP A 1042 -3.26 -8.31 -45.55
N ASP A 1043 -3.02 -7.84 -46.78
CA ASP A 1043 -3.30 -8.51 -48.08
C ASP A 1043 -4.76 -8.96 -48.28
N THR A 1044 -5.64 -8.67 -47.32
CA THR A 1044 -7.06 -9.02 -47.29
C THR A 1044 -7.95 -7.78 -47.32
N LYS A 1045 -7.39 -6.62 -47.72
CA LYS A 1045 -8.07 -5.32 -47.78
C LYS A 1045 -8.60 -4.86 -46.42
N GLY A 1046 -7.86 -5.11 -45.33
CA GLY A 1046 -8.17 -4.64 -43.97
C GLY A 1046 -9.10 -5.54 -43.15
N LYS A 1047 -9.52 -6.69 -43.68
CA LYS A 1047 -10.44 -7.61 -42.97
C LYS A 1047 -9.79 -8.26 -41.75
N THR A 1048 -8.54 -8.69 -41.89
CA THR A 1048 -7.78 -9.32 -40.80
C THR A 1048 -7.46 -8.28 -39.74
N PHE A 1049 -7.06 -7.08 -40.16
CA PHE A 1049 -6.81 -5.94 -39.28
C PHE A 1049 -8.03 -5.59 -38.41
N LEU A 1050 -9.22 -5.43 -39.00
CA LEU A 1050 -10.45 -5.11 -38.26
C LEU A 1050 -10.89 -6.24 -37.33
N LYS A 1051 -10.79 -7.49 -37.79
CA LYS A 1051 -11.15 -8.67 -37.00
C LYS A 1051 -10.28 -8.77 -35.74
N VAL A 1052 -8.98 -8.57 -35.88
CA VAL A 1052 -8.03 -8.56 -34.75
C VAL A 1052 -8.36 -7.44 -33.76
N LEU A 1053 -8.58 -6.21 -34.23
CA LEU A 1053 -8.91 -5.09 -33.34
C LEU A 1053 -10.24 -5.27 -32.62
N LEU A 1054 -11.27 -5.82 -33.30
CA LEU A 1054 -12.55 -6.14 -32.66
C LEU A 1054 -12.38 -7.21 -31.58
N ASN A 1055 -11.56 -8.23 -31.82
CA ASN A 1055 -11.22 -9.23 -30.79
C ASN A 1055 -10.52 -8.59 -29.59
N LEU A 1056 -9.61 -7.64 -29.83
CA LEU A 1056 -8.89 -6.94 -28.76
C LEU A 1056 -9.81 -6.06 -27.89
N VAL A 1057 -10.90 -5.52 -28.45
CA VAL A 1057 -11.92 -4.75 -27.73
C VAL A 1057 -12.75 -5.62 -26.79
N MET A 1058 -12.82 -6.94 -27.02
CA MET A 1058 -13.57 -7.87 -26.17
C MET A 1058 -12.83 -8.28 -24.88
N HIS A 1059 -11.60 -7.80 -24.67
CA HIS A 1059 -10.81 -8.08 -23.45
C HIS A 1059 -11.13 -7.10 -22.31
N ASP A 1060 -10.91 -7.55 -21.07
CA ASP A 1060 -11.17 -6.75 -19.85
C ASP A 1060 -10.07 -5.70 -19.55
N TYR A 1061 -8.92 -5.76 -20.23
CA TYR A 1061 -7.79 -4.84 -20.01
C TYR A 1061 -8.00 -3.48 -20.69
N GLN A 1062 -8.38 -2.48 -19.89
CA GLN A 1062 -8.83 -1.15 -20.34
C GLN A 1062 -7.84 -0.37 -21.25
N PRO A 1063 -6.51 -0.34 -21.00
CA PRO A 1063 -5.58 0.36 -21.89
C PRO A 1063 -5.54 -0.22 -23.31
N LEU A 1064 -5.64 -1.55 -23.45
CA LEU A 1064 -5.66 -2.24 -24.74
C LEU A 1064 -6.93 -1.91 -25.51
N VAL A 1065 -8.08 -1.94 -24.85
CA VAL A 1065 -9.37 -1.59 -25.46
C VAL A 1065 -9.36 -0.15 -25.98
N SER A 1066 -8.85 0.79 -25.18
CA SER A 1066 -8.76 2.20 -25.57
C SER A 1066 -7.89 2.41 -26.82
N ARG A 1067 -6.71 1.78 -26.87
CA ARG A 1067 -5.80 1.85 -28.02
C ARG A 1067 -6.34 1.12 -29.25
N ALA A 1068 -6.96 -0.04 -29.08
CA ALA A 1068 -7.59 -0.77 -30.18
C ALA A 1068 -8.75 0.04 -30.79
N LEU A 1069 -9.60 0.67 -29.97
CA LEU A 1069 -10.65 1.58 -30.44
C LEU A 1069 -10.06 2.79 -31.19
N SER A 1070 -9.01 3.41 -30.66
CA SER A 1070 -8.29 4.50 -31.34
C SER A 1070 -7.85 4.08 -32.75
N LEU A 1071 -7.24 2.90 -32.89
CA LEU A 1071 -6.85 2.33 -34.18
C LEU A 1071 -8.03 2.07 -35.11
N ILE A 1072 -9.16 1.56 -34.61
CA ILE A 1072 -10.38 1.36 -35.41
C ILE A 1072 -10.88 2.71 -35.94
N PHE A 1073 -11.02 3.72 -35.08
CA PHE A 1073 -11.46 5.05 -35.51
C PHE A 1073 -10.50 5.67 -36.53
N ARG A 1074 -9.20 5.49 -36.33
CA ARG A 1074 -8.15 5.95 -37.24
C ARG A 1074 -8.26 5.27 -38.61
N HIS A 1075 -8.50 3.97 -38.62
CA HIS A 1075 -8.66 3.18 -39.84
C HIS A 1075 -9.81 3.68 -40.73
N PHE A 1076 -10.94 4.11 -40.15
CA PHE A 1076 -12.06 4.67 -40.91
C PHE A 1076 -11.90 6.17 -41.23
N ASN A 1077 -11.14 6.93 -40.43
CA ASN A 1077 -10.98 8.39 -40.60
C ASN A 1077 -9.74 8.82 -41.41
N GLN A 1078 -9.12 7.91 -42.17
CA GLN A 1078 -7.87 8.15 -42.90
C GLN A 1078 -7.86 9.42 -43.77
N ARG A 1079 -8.97 9.73 -44.46
CA ARG A 1079 -9.08 10.93 -45.33
C ARG A 1079 -9.00 12.23 -44.52
N LYS A 1080 -9.79 12.32 -43.45
CA LYS A 1080 -9.85 13.48 -42.57
C LYS A 1080 -8.52 13.69 -41.85
N GLU A 1081 -7.89 12.61 -41.43
CA GLU A 1081 -6.58 12.64 -40.79
C GLU A 1081 -5.50 13.13 -41.76
N THR A 1082 -5.43 12.58 -42.98
CA THR A 1082 -4.45 12.99 -43.99
C THR A 1082 -4.59 14.48 -44.34
N LEU A 1083 -5.81 15.00 -44.51
CA LEU A 1083 -6.05 16.42 -44.74
C LEU A 1083 -5.64 17.29 -43.55
N LYS A 1084 -5.93 16.86 -42.32
CA LYS A 1084 -5.54 17.57 -41.10
C LYS A 1084 -4.02 17.72 -41.01
N HIS A 1085 -3.27 16.66 -41.26
CA HIS A 1085 -1.80 16.72 -41.26
C HIS A 1085 -1.24 17.47 -42.45
N LEU A 1086 -1.82 17.34 -43.65
CA LEU A 1086 -1.42 18.10 -44.83
C LEU A 1086 -1.53 19.61 -44.59
N ASN A 1087 -2.58 20.08 -43.91
CA ASN A 1087 -2.75 21.49 -43.54
C ASN A 1087 -1.66 22.00 -42.57
N GLN A 1088 -0.98 21.11 -41.86
CA GLN A 1088 0.13 21.44 -40.96
C GLN A 1088 1.50 21.37 -41.65
N VAL A 1089 1.57 20.81 -42.87
CA VAL A 1089 2.83 20.66 -43.60
C VAL A 1089 3.24 21.99 -44.23
N GLN A 1090 4.51 22.35 -44.07
CA GLN A 1090 5.12 23.54 -44.64
C GLN A 1090 6.21 23.16 -45.64
N LEU A 1091 6.18 23.81 -46.81
CA LEU A 1091 7.17 23.66 -47.87
C LEU A 1091 8.15 24.82 -47.80
N LEU A 1092 9.38 24.55 -47.36
CA LEU A 1092 10.44 25.55 -47.17
C LEU A 1092 11.40 25.53 -48.36
N VAL A 1093 11.88 26.70 -48.77
CA VAL A 1093 12.72 26.85 -49.98
C VAL A 1093 14.22 26.84 -49.64
N SER A 1094 14.62 27.46 -48.53
CA SER A 1094 16.03 27.52 -48.10
C SER A 1094 16.36 26.50 -47.03
N GLU A 1095 17.58 25.96 -47.06
CA GLU A 1095 18.11 25.10 -46.00
C GLU A 1095 18.32 25.84 -44.68
N THR A 1096 18.57 27.16 -44.72
CA THR A 1096 18.67 28.02 -43.52
C THR A 1096 17.34 28.06 -42.77
N ASP A 1097 16.23 28.14 -43.51
CA ASP A 1097 14.89 28.24 -42.92
C ASP A 1097 14.49 26.94 -42.25
N ILE A 1098 14.95 25.79 -42.79
CA ILE A 1098 14.75 24.49 -42.15
C ILE A 1098 15.54 24.39 -40.83
N LYS A 1099 16.78 24.88 -40.80
CA LYS A 1099 17.57 24.92 -39.57
C LYS A 1099 16.90 25.80 -38.51
N ASN A 1100 16.42 26.99 -38.90
CA ASN A 1100 15.68 27.88 -38.01
C ASN A 1100 14.38 27.26 -37.52
N TYR A 1101 13.60 26.61 -38.41
CA TYR A 1101 12.38 25.89 -38.03
C TYR A 1101 12.66 24.78 -37.02
N LYS A 1102 13.73 23.99 -37.23
CA LYS A 1102 14.14 22.93 -36.28
C LYS A 1102 14.51 23.51 -34.93
N GLN A 1103 15.27 24.60 -34.89
CA GLN A 1103 15.65 25.26 -33.64
C GLN A 1103 14.42 25.80 -32.90
N ILE A 1104 13.55 26.55 -33.58
CA ILE A 1104 12.31 27.09 -32.99
C ILE A 1104 11.45 25.96 -32.43
N LYS A 1105 11.37 24.83 -33.12
CA LYS A 1105 10.63 23.67 -32.63
C LYS A 1105 11.24 23.11 -31.34
N ILE A 1106 12.57 22.95 -31.27
CA ILE A 1106 13.27 22.51 -30.06
C ILE A 1106 12.99 23.48 -28.91
N ASP A 1107 13.13 24.79 -29.15
CA ASP A 1107 12.91 25.82 -28.14
C ASP A 1107 11.45 25.82 -27.66
N LEU A 1108 10.47 25.64 -28.56
CA LEU A 1108 9.04 25.59 -28.22
C LEU A 1108 8.70 24.33 -27.41
N ASP A 1109 9.27 23.18 -27.76
CA ASP A 1109 9.12 21.93 -27.00
C ASP A 1109 9.73 22.06 -25.59
N GLN A 1110 10.90 22.70 -25.48
CA GLN A 1110 11.53 23.04 -24.18
C GLN A 1110 10.70 24.03 -23.38
N LEU A 1111 10.19 25.10 -23.99
CA LEU A 1111 9.32 26.08 -23.35
C LEU A 1111 8.03 25.43 -22.84
N ARG A 1112 7.41 24.56 -23.64
CA ARG A 1112 6.24 23.79 -23.20
C ARG A 1112 6.56 22.94 -21.98
N LEU A 1113 7.71 22.25 -21.98
CA LEU A 1113 8.16 21.47 -20.84
C LEU A 1113 8.45 22.35 -19.62
N PHE A 1114 9.01 23.55 -19.79
CA PHE A 1114 9.22 24.51 -18.70
C PHE A 1114 7.91 25.06 -18.15
N VAL A 1115 6.91 25.33 -19.02
CA VAL A 1115 5.57 25.77 -18.61
C VAL A 1115 4.81 24.66 -17.90
N GLU A 1116 4.83 23.43 -18.39
CA GLU A 1116 4.23 22.28 -17.71
C GLU A 1116 4.90 22.01 -16.36
N LYS A 1117 6.21 22.21 -16.28
CA LYS A 1117 6.97 22.14 -15.02
C LYS A 1117 6.94 23.44 -14.21
N SER A 1118 6.24 24.49 -14.65
CA SER A 1118 6.28 25.80 -14.01
C SER A 1118 5.88 25.74 -12.54
N GLU A 1119 4.94 24.87 -12.18
CA GLU A 1119 4.54 24.64 -10.79
C GLU A 1119 5.71 24.17 -9.89
N LEU A 1120 6.72 23.49 -10.45
CA LEU A 1120 7.88 22.96 -9.72
C LEU A 1120 8.95 24.02 -9.40
N TRP A 1121 9.10 25.05 -10.25
CA TRP A 1121 10.18 26.05 -10.12
C TRP A 1121 9.68 27.49 -9.89
N VAL A 1122 8.47 27.84 -10.34
CA VAL A 1122 7.86 29.16 -10.10
C VAL A 1122 7.45 29.32 -8.63
N TYR A 1123 6.87 28.28 -8.00
CA TYR A 1123 6.45 28.36 -6.59
C TYR A 1123 7.58 28.13 -5.58
N LYS A 1124 8.77 27.68 -6.01
CA LYS A 1124 9.92 27.53 -5.10
C LYS A 1124 10.48 28.88 -4.66
N LYS A 1125 10.43 29.92 -5.51
CA LYS A 1125 10.91 31.27 -5.15
C LYS A 1125 10.01 32.02 -4.16
N GLY A 1126 8.78 31.57 -3.92
CA GLY A 1126 7.83 32.24 -3.03
C GLY A 1126 8.03 31.96 -1.53
N LYS A 1127 8.87 30.98 -1.15
CA LYS A 1127 9.12 30.62 0.27
C LYS A 1127 10.47 31.09 0.83
N ASP A 1128 11.45 31.39 -0.02
CA ASP A 1128 12.78 31.83 0.42
C ASP A 1128 12.92 33.36 0.54
N GLY A 1129 11.87 34.12 0.19
CA GLY A 1129 11.89 35.59 0.18
C GLY A 1129 11.55 36.28 1.51
N MET A 1130 11.26 35.54 2.58
CA MET A 1130 10.88 36.15 3.85
C MET A 1130 11.37 35.32 5.03
N LEU A 1131 12.68 35.36 5.28
CA LEU A 1131 13.36 35.15 6.57
C LEU A 1131 14.88 35.10 6.33
N THR A 1132 15.51 36.26 6.11
CA THR A 1132 16.94 36.43 6.34
C THR A 1132 17.12 37.32 7.55
N ASN A 1133 17.44 36.70 8.69
CA ASN A 1133 18.41 37.15 9.69
C ASN A 1133 18.27 36.31 10.96
N ALA A 1134 19.12 35.27 11.09
CA ALA A 1134 20.02 35.07 12.23
C ALA A 1134 20.48 33.60 12.35
N ASN A 1135 21.81 33.46 12.43
CA ASN A 1135 22.61 32.39 13.02
C ASN A 1135 22.89 31.14 12.17
N GLU A 1136 23.92 31.30 11.34
CA GLU A 1136 24.79 30.23 10.82
C GLU A 1136 25.53 29.52 11.96
N THR A 1137 25.44 28.18 12.00
CA THR A 1137 26.58 27.26 12.18
C THR A 1137 26.14 25.84 11.82
N GLU A 1138 26.19 25.47 10.54
CA GLU A 1138 26.25 24.05 10.14
C GLU A 1138 27.24 23.82 8.98
N THR A 1139 27.82 22.64 9.04
CA THR A 1139 29.00 22.08 8.38
C THR A 1139 29.00 22.09 6.85
N ASN A 1140 30.15 22.51 6.29
CA ASN A 1140 30.53 22.50 4.87
C ASN A 1140 30.56 21.09 4.25
N VAL A 1141 29.51 20.69 3.52
CA VAL A 1141 29.60 19.66 2.45
C VAL A 1141 28.77 20.06 1.22
N ASP A 1142 27.70 20.84 1.37
CA ASP A 1142 26.80 21.24 0.25
C ASP A 1142 27.29 22.42 -0.61
N HIS A 1143 28.51 22.94 -0.40
CA HIS A 1143 29.01 24.13 -1.08
C HIS A 1143 29.88 23.85 -2.32
N GLU A 1144 30.31 22.61 -2.54
CA GLU A 1144 31.08 22.24 -3.74
C GLU A 1144 30.18 21.87 -4.92
N ASP A 1145 29.10 21.10 -4.70
CA ASP A 1145 28.14 20.73 -5.76
C ASP A 1145 27.39 21.96 -6.33
N ARG A 1146 27.13 22.99 -5.52
CA ARG A 1146 26.52 24.26 -5.97
C ARG A 1146 27.42 25.07 -6.90
N LYS A 1147 28.75 24.95 -6.77
CA LYS A 1147 29.70 25.67 -7.62
C LYS A 1147 29.90 24.97 -8.95
N GLU A 1148 29.80 23.65 -9.02
CA GLU A 1148 29.89 22.92 -10.29
C GLU A 1148 28.65 23.15 -11.17
N GLU A 1149 27.44 23.16 -10.59
CA GLU A 1149 26.21 23.48 -11.34
C GLU A 1149 26.17 24.95 -11.82
N GLU A 1150 26.66 25.91 -11.01
CA GLU A 1150 26.79 27.31 -11.45
C GLU A 1150 27.89 27.51 -12.51
N LEU A 1151 28.96 26.71 -12.49
CA LEU A 1151 30.04 26.77 -13.46
C LEU A 1151 29.65 26.12 -14.79
N GLU A 1152 28.85 25.05 -14.77
CA GLU A 1152 28.24 24.46 -15.97
C GLU A 1152 27.18 25.38 -16.58
N MET A 1153 26.32 26.01 -15.77
CA MET A 1153 25.36 27.01 -16.23
C MET A 1153 26.03 28.24 -16.84
N LYS A 1154 27.14 28.72 -16.27
CA LYS A 1154 27.93 29.82 -16.84
C LYS A 1154 28.66 29.42 -18.12
N LYS A 1155 29.17 28.19 -18.22
CA LYS A 1155 29.79 27.67 -19.46
C LYS A 1155 28.77 27.51 -20.60
N LEU A 1156 27.53 27.10 -20.29
CA LEU A 1156 26.44 27.05 -21.28
C LEU A 1156 25.97 28.45 -21.70
N ALA A 1157 25.96 29.44 -20.80
CA ALA A 1157 25.56 30.81 -21.14
C ALA A 1157 26.59 31.52 -22.04
N THR A 1158 27.88 31.20 -21.91
CA THR A 1158 28.95 31.79 -22.76
C THR A 1158 29.06 31.18 -24.17
N SER A 1159 28.37 30.08 -24.48
CA SER A 1159 28.39 29.48 -25.83
C SER A 1159 27.30 30.03 -26.77
N SER A 1160 26.28 30.71 -26.22
CA SER A 1160 25.30 31.48 -26.98
C SER A 1160 25.68 32.96 -26.96
N GLY A 1161 26.39 33.44 -27.99
CA GLY A 1161 26.92 34.81 -28.07
C GLY A 1161 25.85 35.91 -28.00
N PHE A 1162 25.44 36.31 -26.80
CA PHE A 1162 24.80 37.58 -26.51
C PHE A 1162 25.81 38.49 -25.82
N ALA A 1163 26.16 39.58 -26.50
CA ALA A 1163 26.95 40.66 -25.95
C ALA A 1163 26.14 41.41 -24.88
N ASP A 1164 26.82 41.75 -23.78
CA ASP A 1164 26.35 42.59 -22.70
C ASP A 1164 25.74 43.90 -23.23
N THR A 1165 24.45 44.12 -22.93
CA THR A 1165 23.88 45.46 -22.89
C THR A 1165 23.09 45.62 -21.60
N GLU A 1166 23.67 46.38 -20.67
CA GLU A 1166 23.03 46.86 -19.45
C GLU A 1166 21.75 47.62 -19.81
N TRP A 1167 20.59 47.16 -19.29
CA TRP A 1167 19.38 47.97 -19.24
C TRP A 1167 19.07 48.29 -17.78
N ASP A 1168 19.18 49.60 -17.52
CA ASP A 1168 19.04 50.31 -16.27
C ASP A 1168 17.64 50.08 -15.65
N SER A 1169 17.62 49.79 -14.36
CA SER A 1169 16.42 49.56 -13.56
C SER A 1169 15.71 50.88 -13.25
N GLY A 1170 14.62 51.16 -13.97
CA GLY A 1170 13.71 52.27 -13.66
C GLY A 1170 12.26 51.92 -14.01
N GLY A 1171 11.58 51.18 -13.15
CA GLY A 1171 10.14 50.91 -13.27
C GLY A 1171 9.31 51.98 -12.55
N PRO A 1172 8.25 52.55 -13.16
CA PRO A 1172 7.27 53.32 -12.42
C PRO A 1172 6.28 52.38 -11.70
N ILE A 1173 5.90 52.79 -10.50
CA ILE A 1173 4.90 52.19 -9.63
C ILE A 1173 3.55 52.15 -10.38
N ILE A 1174 2.99 50.96 -10.59
CA ILE A 1174 1.59 50.79 -11.01
C ILE A 1174 0.83 50.07 -9.89
N SER A 1175 -0.21 50.77 -9.45
CA SER A 1175 -1.15 50.47 -8.37
C SER A 1175 -1.97 49.20 -8.60
N GLU A 1176 -2.26 48.53 -7.48
CA GLU A 1176 -3.21 47.43 -7.32
C GLU A 1176 -4.63 47.84 -7.72
N GLU A 1177 -5.04 47.66 -8.98
CA GLU A 1177 -6.46 47.72 -9.35
C GLU A 1177 -6.76 47.10 -10.73
N SER A 1178 -6.43 45.82 -10.96
CA SER A 1178 -6.93 45.09 -12.14
C SER A 1178 -6.79 43.56 -12.08
N SER A 1179 -7.21 42.90 -10.99
CA SER A 1179 -7.21 41.42 -10.90
C SER A 1179 -8.56 40.74 -11.20
N TYR A 1180 -9.54 41.47 -11.75
CA TYR A 1180 -10.83 40.90 -12.15
C TYR A 1180 -11.09 41.14 -13.63
N ARG A 1181 -10.64 40.21 -14.47
CA ARG A 1181 -11.21 39.83 -15.79
C ARG A 1181 -10.15 39.08 -16.61
N TYR A 1182 -10.00 37.77 -16.43
CA TYR A 1182 -9.58 36.85 -17.50
C TYR A 1182 -9.97 35.42 -17.10
N THR A 1183 -11.27 35.18 -16.95
CA THR A 1183 -11.88 33.85 -16.88
C THR A 1183 -13.04 33.80 -17.86
N SER A 1184 -12.74 33.88 -19.15
CA SER A 1184 -13.59 33.39 -20.24
C SER A 1184 -12.87 33.61 -21.57
N ILE A 1185 -12.16 32.59 -22.04
CA ILE A 1185 -11.99 32.23 -23.46
C ILE A 1185 -11.37 30.83 -23.37
N PHE A 1186 -12.22 29.80 -23.47
CA PHE A 1186 -11.98 28.45 -23.99
C PHE A 1186 -13.29 27.67 -23.75
N GLN A 1187 -14.24 27.88 -24.66
CA GLN A 1187 -15.27 26.90 -25.03
C GLN A 1187 -14.99 26.47 -26.46
#